data_AF-A0A241W3F4-F1
#
_entry.id   AF-A0A241W3F4-F1
#
_cell.length_a   1.000
_cell.length_b   1.000
_cell.length_c   1.000
_cell.angle_alpha   90.00
_cell.angle_beta   90.00
_cell.angle_gamma   90.00
#
_symmetry.space_group_name_H-M   'P 1'
#
loop_
_entity.id
_entity.type
_entity.pdbx_description
1 polymer ?
#
loop_
_entity_poly.entity_id
_entity_poly.type
_entity_poly.pdbx_seq_one_letter_code
_entity_poly.pdbx_strand_id
1 'polypeptide(L)'
;MADPVKLKITKQGFQSALNAQLRGIKISLDKVKYSSTNFVSVPNDDRTTIGNIILESSIAAGGISTSQNTLRLMTLVDASSDTDVASLGIYTDDGVLFAVASAESGTLLKIPSSLSFVMSFGMTVNSFVLEGINIVIDQNTALAMALILEHENHPDPHPQYALKTQLSALERNLLEQIDDLMGMTELFFPPLMQAQYSPSGSYSFVRKETASYSFANTKVAFLLTPEGAHEAWGISRSANQIDASIFDRSGTSRVGYGGRVNYLAIDTDRELIKRGYKRLTDQLDNEIKTGVIKAGDALSIVKGGNEALSYTSADVVLLMTPEGAHEGWSINRAVDKFTIDIYNRSGTGRVGYGGGNVNYMLLKKKSAPTNLSKYPNCFLAGLGSGNTVTVAAPANVNFTNPSYMIHITPEGGHEAWTIARYTDRFVINTYHRSGTSRVGYGGNVNWAVFLTEEAMRRIFFTAAESFYTVPAGKKVRFDVFGAGGAGGGSIWDVWDNRANGADGVLSSVGPYSFYAPAFVAGGGKGGVRGVFDSGSALINGANGAGGVNIVPDMFAGAELIANINGNIGIVGSRYEPQVGGLATSVEVYPDRSNQGGNGALGVGSDRRGYGGAGGSGGYIAFEYENTTSEGVVFLITAGAGGAGYKGTSGGNASEDGGAGFVAVTELN
;
A
#
# COMPACT_ATOMS: atom_id res chain seq x y z
N MET A 1 -8.22 30.73 61.23
CA MET A 1 -7.94 29.41 61.83
C MET A 1 -9.19 29.00 62.57
N ALA A 2 -9.83 27.90 62.16
CA ALA A 2 -10.98 27.37 62.87
C ALA A 2 -10.49 26.72 64.18
N ASP A 3 -11.15 27.02 65.30
CA ASP A 3 -10.83 26.37 66.56
C ASP A 3 -11.04 24.85 66.42
N PRO A 4 -10.11 24.02 66.90
CA PRO A 4 -10.25 22.57 66.81
C PRO A 4 -11.49 22.12 67.58
N VAL A 5 -12.24 21.17 67.02
CA VAL A 5 -13.40 20.56 67.71
C VAL A 5 -12.89 19.80 68.93
N LYS A 6 -13.24 20.28 70.13
CA LYS A 6 -12.81 19.68 71.41
C LYS A 6 -13.89 18.75 71.95
N LEU A 7 -13.68 17.45 71.77
CA LEU A 7 -14.51 16.40 72.35
C LEU A 7 -14.26 16.27 73.86
N LYS A 8 -15.35 16.05 74.60
CA LYS A 8 -15.32 15.82 76.05
C LYS A 8 -16.08 14.53 76.38
N ILE A 9 -15.48 13.67 77.20
CA ILE A 9 -16.09 12.40 77.63
C ILE A 9 -17.30 12.71 78.53
N THR A 10 -18.42 12.03 78.28
CA THR A 10 -19.61 12.11 79.14
C THR A 10 -19.43 11.29 80.41
N LYS A 11 -20.27 11.51 81.42
CA LYS A 11 -20.23 10.73 82.66
C LYS A 11 -20.52 9.24 82.41
N GLN A 12 -21.48 8.93 81.54
CA GLN A 12 -21.79 7.55 81.17
C GLN A 12 -20.67 6.91 80.34
N GLY A 13 -20.06 7.66 79.41
CA GLY A 13 -18.89 7.20 78.65
C GLY A 13 -17.71 6.86 79.56
N PHE A 14 -17.46 7.72 80.57
CA PHE A 14 -16.42 7.48 81.57
C PHE A 14 -16.73 6.27 82.46
N GLN A 15 -17.98 6.10 82.91
CA GLN A 15 -18.38 4.92 83.71
C GLN A 15 -18.31 3.62 82.91
N SER A 16 -18.72 3.64 81.64
CA SER A 16 -18.58 2.49 80.73
C SER A 16 -17.11 2.09 80.59
N ALA A 17 -16.22 3.09 80.49
CA ALA A 17 -14.79 2.86 80.47
C ALA A 17 -14.19 2.26 81.73
N LEU A 18 -14.58 2.76 82.91
CA LEU A 18 -14.13 2.19 84.18
C LEU A 18 -14.59 0.74 84.34
N ASN A 19 -15.84 0.44 83.97
CA ASN A 19 -16.41 -0.90 84.05
C ASN A 19 -15.71 -1.89 83.10
N ALA A 20 -15.39 -1.45 81.88
CA ALA A 20 -14.65 -2.24 80.89
C ALA A 20 -13.28 -2.66 81.45
N GLN A 21 -12.51 -1.70 82.00
CA GLN A 21 -11.19 -1.96 82.58
C GLN A 21 -11.24 -2.90 83.80
N LEU A 22 -12.20 -2.71 84.72
CA LEU A 22 -12.33 -3.56 85.91
C LEU A 22 -12.74 -5.01 85.58
N ARG A 23 -13.41 -5.21 84.44
CA ARG A 23 -13.90 -6.54 84.00
C ARG A 23 -13.07 -7.17 82.89
N GLY A 24 -12.05 -6.48 82.38
CA GLY A 24 -11.24 -6.90 81.23
C GLY A 24 -12.00 -6.92 79.90
N ILE A 25 -13.15 -6.25 79.83
CA ILE A 25 -13.98 -6.12 78.61
C ILE A 25 -13.48 -4.90 77.83
N LYS A 26 -13.63 -4.90 76.50
CA LYS A 26 -13.28 -3.73 75.66
C LYS A 26 -14.50 -2.84 75.39
N ILE A 27 -14.32 -1.52 75.43
CA ILE A 27 -15.30 -0.55 74.93
C ILE A 27 -15.16 -0.52 73.42
N SER A 28 -16.23 -0.80 72.67
CA SER A 28 -16.23 -0.71 71.22
C SER A 28 -16.89 0.59 70.78
N LEU A 29 -16.16 1.46 70.10
CA LEU A 29 -16.73 2.68 69.48
C LEU A 29 -17.17 2.37 68.04
N ASP A 30 -18.38 2.78 67.67
CA ASP A 30 -19.04 2.36 66.41
C ASP A 30 -19.35 3.54 65.48
N LYS A 31 -20.07 4.55 65.97
CA LYS A 31 -20.61 5.62 65.11
C LYS A 31 -20.49 7.02 65.71
N VAL A 32 -20.50 8.01 64.83
CA VAL A 32 -20.62 9.43 65.16
C VAL A 32 -21.98 9.91 64.71
N LYS A 33 -22.70 10.61 65.59
CA LYS A 33 -23.98 11.24 65.27
C LYS A 33 -23.82 12.75 65.29
N TYR A 34 -24.50 13.42 64.36
CA TYR A 34 -24.48 14.87 64.21
C TYR A 34 -25.86 15.42 64.49
N SER A 35 -25.89 16.61 65.09
CA SER A 35 -27.11 17.23 65.61
C SER A 35 -27.17 18.71 65.28
N SER A 36 -28.39 19.21 65.14
CA SER A 36 -28.68 20.64 64.99
C SER A 36 -28.93 21.35 66.33
N THR A 37 -28.85 20.66 67.46
CA THR A 37 -29.02 21.24 68.79
C THR A 37 -27.67 21.75 69.34
N ASN A 38 -27.63 23.01 69.78
CA ASN A 38 -26.50 23.60 70.51
C ASN A 38 -26.59 23.31 72.01
N PHE A 39 -25.45 23.17 72.65
CA PHE A 39 -25.31 23.14 74.10
C PHE A 39 -23.89 23.50 74.54
N VAL A 40 -23.71 23.83 75.81
CA VAL A 40 -22.38 23.98 76.40
C VAL A 40 -21.80 22.59 76.65
N SER A 41 -20.75 22.22 75.91
CA SER A 41 -20.02 20.95 76.13
C SER A 41 -19.14 21.07 77.38
N VAL A 42 -19.37 20.22 78.38
CA VAL A 42 -18.59 20.18 79.64
C VAL A 42 -18.01 18.77 79.88
N PRO A 43 -16.87 18.63 80.59
CA PRO A 43 -16.39 17.31 81.00
C PRO A 43 -17.40 16.62 81.93
N ASN A 44 -17.52 15.28 81.85
CA ASN A 44 -18.48 14.49 82.63
C ASN A 44 -19.94 14.92 82.45
N ASP A 45 -20.29 15.27 81.22
CA ASP A 45 -21.66 15.63 80.87
C ASP A 45 -22.66 14.52 81.25
N ASP A 46 -23.75 14.87 81.93
CA ASP A 46 -24.79 13.92 82.37
C ASP A 46 -25.69 13.44 81.21
N ARG A 47 -25.57 14.05 80.02
CA ARG A 47 -26.38 13.64 78.86
C ARG A 47 -26.03 12.23 78.38
N THR A 48 -27.08 11.49 78.04
CA THR A 48 -27.01 10.11 77.53
C THR A 48 -27.28 10.02 76.03
N THR A 49 -27.77 11.11 75.43
CA THR A 49 -27.93 11.29 73.97
C THR A 49 -27.78 12.76 73.59
N ILE A 50 -27.38 13.04 72.35
CA ILE A 50 -27.52 14.35 71.73
C ILE A 50 -28.95 14.53 71.18
N GLY A 51 -29.47 15.77 71.19
CA GLY A 51 -30.81 16.09 70.68
C GLY A 51 -30.85 16.16 69.15
N ASN A 52 -32.05 16.14 68.54
CA ASN A 52 -32.31 16.33 67.10
C ASN A 52 -31.17 15.89 66.15
N ILE A 53 -30.94 14.57 66.07
CA ILE A 53 -29.93 13.96 65.20
C ILE A 53 -30.33 14.18 63.74
N ILE A 54 -29.41 14.72 62.96
CA ILE A 54 -29.63 15.08 61.54
C ILE A 54 -28.84 14.18 60.58
N LEU A 55 -27.70 13.63 61.03
CA LEU A 55 -26.87 12.72 60.26
C LEU A 55 -26.18 11.71 61.18
N GLU A 56 -25.81 10.55 60.64
CA GLU A 56 -24.99 9.55 61.32
C GLU A 56 -23.91 9.03 60.36
N SER A 57 -22.73 8.72 60.88
CA SER A 57 -21.65 8.13 60.09
C SER A 57 -20.87 7.08 60.90
N SER A 58 -20.44 6.02 60.23
CA SER A 58 -19.58 5.00 60.83
C SER A 58 -18.16 5.55 61.05
N ILE A 59 -17.45 4.97 62.00
CA ILE A 59 -16.02 5.27 62.19
C ILE A 59 -15.23 4.55 61.08
N ALA A 60 -14.63 5.33 60.18
CA ALA A 60 -13.90 4.85 59.01
C ALA A 60 -12.47 4.39 59.36
N ALA A 61 -11.83 5.06 60.32
CA ALA A 61 -10.56 4.66 60.88
C ALA A 61 -10.42 5.18 62.31
N GLY A 62 -9.61 4.53 63.13
CA GLY A 62 -9.28 5.08 64.43
C GLY A 62 -8.09 4.38 65.05
N GLY A 63 -7.45 5.08 65.98
CA GLY A 63 -6.26 4.58 66.65
C GLY A 63 -6.06 5.23 68.01
N ILE A 64 -5.30 4.53 68.84
CA ILE A 64 -4.95 4.97 70.18
C ILE A 64 -3.44 5.21 70.22
N SER A 65 -3.04 6.38 70.70
CA SER A 65 -1.65 6.66 71.06
C SER A 65 -1.51 6.63 72.57
N THR A 66 -0.93 5.55 73.11
CA THR A 66 -0.68 5.39 74.55
C THR A 66 0.41 6.33 75.07
N SER A 67 1.35 6.75 74.22
CA SER A 67 2.42 7.69 74.59
C SER A 67 1.94 9.16 74.67
N GLN A 68 0.89 9.52 73.92
CA GLN A 68 0.32 10.88 73.91
C GLN A 68 -1.02 10.96 74.66
N ASN A 69 -1.53 9.83 75.18
CA ASN A 69 -2.85 9.71 75.78
C ASN A 69 -4.00 10.23 74.90
N THR A 70 -3.92 10.00 73.59
CA THR A 70 -4.93 10.48 72.64
C THR A 70 -5.62 9.36 71.90
N LEU A 71 -6.94 9.43 71.84
CA LEU A 71 -7.80 8.71 70.92
C LEU A 71 -7.94 9.54 69.63
N ARG A 72 -7.71 8.94 68.47
CA ARG A 72 -7.93 9.56 67.16
C ARG A 72 -8.96 8.77 66.38
N LEU A 73 -9.94 9.46 65.83
CA LEU A 73 -11.03 8.87 65.04
C LEU A 73 -11.15 9.61 63.72
N MET A 74 -11.45 8.88 62.66
CA MET A 74 -11.80 9.43 61.37
C MET A 74 -13.15 8.88 60.94
N THR A 75 -13.96 9.74 60.35
CA THR A 75 -15.25 9.36 59.81
C THR A 75 -15.45 10.04 58.46
N LEU A 76 -16.16 9.33 57.59
CA LEU A 76 -16.57 9.81 56.28
C LEU A 76 -18.08 10.03 56.34
N VAL A 77 -18.52 11.25 56.06
CA VAL A 77 -19.93 11.63 56.12
C VAL A 77 -20.36 12.26 54.80
N ASP A 78 -21.49 11.80 54.31
CA ASP A 78 -22.17 12.32 53.14
C ASP A 78 -23.51 12.94 53.59
N ALA A 79 -23.78 14.15 53.11
CA ALA A 79 -25.06 14.82 53.34
C ALA A 79 -25.82 14.95 52.03
N SER A 80 -27.12 14.66 52.03
CA SER A 80 -27.98 14.83 50.84
C SER A 80 -28.35 16.29 50.56
N SER A 81 -28.09 17.18 51.52
CA SER A 81 -28.25 18.63 51.43
C SER A 81 -27.19 19.32 52.30
N ASP A 82 -26.80 20.55 51.95
CA ASP A 82 -25.85 21.33 52.76
C ASP A 82 -26.36 21.44 54.21
N THR A 83 -25.61 20.86 55.14
CA THR A 83 -26.05 20.62 56.52
C THR A 83 -25.16 21.36 57.50
N ASP A 84 -25.78 22.27 58.26
CA ASP A 84 -25.15 22.96 59.38
C ASP A 84 -25.28 22.10 60.64
N VAL A 85 -24.14 21.63 61.16
CA VAL A 85 -24.06 20.80 62.37
C VAL A 85 -23.72 21.68 63.56
N ALA A 86 -24.56 21.64 64.60
CA ALA A 86 -24.39 22.41 65.84
C ALA A 86 -23.67 21.60 66.94
N SER A 87 -23.80 20.27 66.92
CA SER A 87 -23.13 19.36 67.84
C SER A 87 -22.92 17.97 67.25
N LEU A 88 -22.01 17.22 67.84
CA LEU A 88 -21.76 15.82 67.51
C LEU A 88 -21.50 14.98 68.77
N GLY A 89 -21.79 13.69 68.66
CA GLY A 89 -21.61 12.70 69.71
C GLY A 89 -21.00 11.41 69.16
N ILE A 90 -20.05 10.83 69.90
CA ILE A 90 -19.47 9.53 69.60
C ILE A 90 -20.19 8.49 70.45
N TYR A 91 -20.62 7.40 69.81
CA TYR A 91 -21.38 6.33 70.45
C TYR A 91 -20.61 5.01 70.41
N THR A 92 -20.77 4.25 71.48
CA THR A 92 -20.37 2.84 71.52
C THR A 92 -21.32 1.96 70.68
N ASP A 93 -20.90 0.73 70.41
CA ASP A 93 -21.72 -0.29 69.74
C ASP A 93 -22.98 -0.69 70.53
N ASP A 94 -22.92 -0.62 71.86
CA ASP A 94 -24.07 -0.80 72.77
C ASP A 94 -24.94 0.46 72.96
N GLY A 95 -24.64 1.54 72.23
CA GLY A 95 -25.47 2.74 72.14
C GLY A 95 -25.26 3.77 73.26
N VAL A 96 -24.23 3.62 74.10
CA VAL A 96 -23.84 4.61 75.10
C VAL A 96 -23.18 5.82 74.43
N LEU A 97 -23.66 7.03 74.75
CA LEU A 97 -23.01 8.27 74.31
C LEU A 97 -21.69 8.45 75.06
N PHE A 98 -20.58 8.20 74.38
CA PHE A 98 -19.23 8.17 74.96
C PHE A 98 -18.63 9.57 75.13
N ALA A 99 -18.72 10.42 74.11
CA ALA A 99 -18.15 11.77 74.13
C ALA A 99 -18.96 12.75 73.26
N VAL A 100 -18.89 14.04 73.58
CA VAL A 100 -19.64 15.11 72.92
C VAL A 100 -18.79 16.34 72.59
N ALA A 101 -19.17 17.03 71.51
CA ALA A 101 -18.72 18.39 71.20
C ALA A 101 -19.90 19.21 70.66
N SER A 102 -19.99 20.49 71.04
CA SER A 102 -21.01 21.40 70.55
C SER A 102 -20.50 22.84 70.55
N ALA A 103 -20.98 23.64 69.60
CA ALA A 103 -20.89 25.08 69.67
C ALA A 103 -21.93 25.60 70.69
N GLU A 104 -21.57 26.58 71.51
CA GLU A 104 -22.50 27.16 72.50
C GLU A 104 -23.70 27.86 71.83
N SER A 105 -23.48 28.39 70.62
CA SER A 105 -24.52 28.91 69.72
C SER A 105 -24.03 28.83 68.27
N GLY A 106 -24.94 28.53 67.32
CA GLY A 106 -24.65 28.51 65.89
C GLY A 106 -24.00 27.21 65.40
N THR A 107 -23.28 27.30 64.28
CA THR A 107 -22.78 26.11 63.56
C THR A 107 -21.38 25.72 64.04
N LEU A 108 -21.23 24.47 64.48
CA LEU A 108 -19.93 23.88 64.80
C LEU A 108 -19.14 23.52 63.53
N LEU A 109 -19.80 22.93 62.55
CA LEU A 109 -19.21 22.61 61.23
C LEU A 109 -20.29 22.53 60.15
N LYS A 110 -19.91 22.75 58.89
CA LYS A 110 -20.79 22.65 57.72
C LYS A 110 -20.38 21.47 56.85
N ILE A 111 -21.34 20.63 56.47
CA ILE A 111 -21.13 19.50 55.55
C ILE A 111 -21.85 19.83 54.23
N PRO A 112 -21.13 20.13 53.15
CA PRO A 112 -21.75 20.41 51.85
C PRO A 112 -22.29 19.12 51.21
N SER A 113 -23.34 19.23 50.40
CA SER A 113 -24.01 18.09 49.75
C SER A 113 -23.31 17.56 48.50
N SER A 114 -22.39 18.33 47.94
CA SER A 114 -21.68 18.01 46.70
C SER A 114 -20.40 17.21 46.90
N LEU A 115 -19.94 16.98 48.14
CA LEU A 115 -18.65 16.36 48.45
C LEU A 115 -18.75 15.46 49.69
N SER A 116 -18.14 14.28 49.62
CA SER A 116 -17.89 13.45 50.81
C SER A 116 -16.91 14.14 51.75
N PHE A 117 -17.30 14.31 53.01
CA PHE A 117 -16.51 15.05 53.98
C PHE A 117 -15.77 14.09 54.92
N VAL A 118 -14.44 14.21 55.00
CA VAL A 118 -13.61 13.44 55.92
C VAL A 118 -13.30 14.27 57.15
N MET A 119 -13.71 13.79 58.32
CA MET A 119 -13.40 14.45 59.60
C MET A 119 -12.47 13.59 60.42
N SER A 120 -11.41 14.22 60.94
CA SER A 120 -10.53 13.63 61.94
C SER A 120 -10.72 14.33 63.28
N PHE A 121 -10.94 13.53 64.32
CA PHE A 121 -11.09 13.99 65.69
C PHE A 121 -9.96 13.44 66.54
N GLY A 122 -9.33 14.31 67.33
CA GLY A 122 -8.41 13.93 68.39
C GLY A 122 -9.00 14.27 69.74
N MET A 123 -8.99 13.31 70.67
CA MET A 123 -9.42 13.51 72.05
C MET A 123 -8.35 12.99 73.00
N THR A 124 -7.93 13.83 73.94
CA THR A 124 -7.12 13.38 75.07
C THR A 124 -8.02 12.65 76.06
N VAL A 125 -7.60 11.46 76.48
CA VAL A 125 -8.31 10.66 77.47
C VAL A 125 -7.34 10.24 78.57
N ASN A 126 -7.84 9.94 79.75
CA ASN A 126 -6.97 9.51 80.86
C ASN A 126 -6.32 8.17 80.50
N SER A 127 -5.03 7.98 80.83
CA SER A 127 -4.27 6.77 80.50
C SER A 127 -4.92 5.49 81.04
N PHE A 128 -5.61 5.58 82.18
CA PHE A 128 -6.37 4.48 82.80
C PHE A 128 -7.49 3.92 81.90
N VAL A 129 -8.02 4.70 80.96
CA VAL A 129 -9.15 4.33 80.08
C VAL A 129 -8.69 3.78 78.73
N LEU A 130 -7.46 4.05 78.31
CA LEU A 130 -6.99 3.81 76.94
C LEU A 130 -6.85 2.33 76.57
N GLU A 131 -6.34 1.51 77.48
CA GLU A 131 -6.04 0.10 77.19
C GLU A 131 -7.31 -0.75 76.98
N GLY A 132 -8.44 -0.29 77.50
CA GLY A 132 -9.74 -0.93 77.36
C GLY A 132 -10.56 -0.52 76.15
N ILE A 133 -10.09 0.39 75.27
CA ILE A 133 -10.87 0.85 74.11
C ILE A 133 -10.50 0.04 72.85
N ASN A 134 -11.51 -0.56 72.24
CA ASN A 134 -11.50 -1.07 70.87
C ASN A 134 -12.23 -0.09 69.95
N ILE A 135 -11.74 0.07 68.73
CA ILE A 135 -12.41 0.90 67.73
C ILE A 135 -12.93 -0.04 66.65
N VAL A 136 -14.23 -0.05 66.45
CA VAL A 136 -14.86 -0.85 65.40
C VAL A 136 -14.80 -0.01 64.12
N ILE A 137 -14.02 -0.48 63.15
CA ILE A 137 -13.84 0.19 61.86
C ILE A 137 -14.63 -0.53 60.77
N ASP A 138 -15.15 0.22 59.80
CA ASP A 138 -15.63 -0.35 58.55
C ASP A 138 -14.43 -0.91 57.75
N GLN A 139 -14.41 -2.22 57.53
CA GLN A 139 -13.31 -2.91 56.87
C GLN A 139 -13.10 -2.48 55.41
N ASN A 140 -14.13 -1.94 54.75
CA ASN A 140 -14.04 -1.52 53.35
C ASN A 140 -13.31 -0.18 53.20
N THR A 141 -13.39 0.71 54.20
CA THR A 141 -12.78 2.05 54.12
C THR A 141 -11.27 2.03 54.45
N ALA A 142 -10.84 1.17 55.36
CA ALA A 142 -9.42 1.00 55.69
C ALA A 142 -8.62 0.44 54.50
N LEU A 143 -9.22 -0.46 53.71
CA LEU A 143 -8.60 -0.99 52.50
C LEU A 143 -8.43 0.08 51.42
N ALA A 144 -9.42 0.95 51.24
CA ALA A 144 -9.35 2.05 50.26
C ALA A 144 -8.24 3.05 50.60
N MET A 145 -8.02 3.35 51.89
CA MET A 145 -6.96 4.25 52.34
C MET A 145 -5.56 3.65 52.13
N ALA A 146 -5.41 2.34 52.36
CA ALA A 146 -4.15 1.64 52.11
C ALA A 146 -3.79 1.65 50.62
N LEU A 147 -4.78 1.45 49.74
CA LEU A 147 -4.60 1.50 48.28
C LEU A 147 -4.23 2.90 47.78
N ILE A 148 -4.73 3.97 48.40
CA ILE A 148 -4.35 5.36 48.06
C ILE A 148 -2.91 5.66 48.49
N LEU A 149 -2.49 5.21 49.68
CA LEU A 149 -1.12 5.38 50.16
C LEU A 149 -0.10 4.56 49.35
N GLU A 150 -0.50 3.38 48.88
CA GLU A 150 0.32 2.57 47.98
C GLU A 150 0.45 3.22 46.60
N HIS A 151 -0.64 3.83 46.10
CA HIS A 151 -0.64 4.63 44.88
C HIS A 151 0.23 5.89 44.98
N GLU A 152 0.19 6.65 46.09
CA GLU A 152 1.04 7.85 46.27
C GLU A 152 2.54 7.54 46.38
N ASN A 153 2.91 6.35 46.90
CA ASN A 153 4.31 5.97 47.10
C ASN A 153 4.92 5.22 45.91
N HIS A 154 4.16 4.93 44.86
CA HIS A 154 4.70 4.32 43.65
C HIS A 154 5.46 5.36 42.81
N PRO A 155 6.69 5.08 42.31
CA PRO A 155 7.48 6.04 41.54
C PRO A 155 6.83 6.52 40.23
N ASP A 156 5.90 5.73 39.69
CA ASP A 156 5.12 6.04 38.50
C ASP A 156 3.70 5.46 38.64
N PRO A 157 2.80 6.16 39.37
CA PRO A 157 1.48 5.62 39.70
C PRO A 157 0.47 5.70 38.55
N HIS A 158 0.84 6.38 37.46
CA HIS A 158 0.01 6.56 36.27
C HIS A 158 0.80 6.30 34.97
N PRO A 159 1.17 5.04 34.67
CA PRO A 159 2.04 4.66 33.54
C PRO A 159 1.38 4.80 32.15
N GLN A 160 0.35 5.63 32.00
CA GLN A 160 -0.36 5.85 30.73
C GLN A 160 0.32 6.87 29.81
N TYR A 161 1.34 7.60 30.28
CA TYR A 161 2.12 8.52 29.46
C TYR A 161 3.60 8.12 29.46
N ALA A 162 4.07 7.57 28.33
CA ALA A 162 5.50 7.38 28.11
C ALA A 162 6.23 8.71 28.33
N LEU A 163 7.28 8.73 29.15
CA LEU A 163 8.06 9.93 29.40
C LEU A 163 8.64 10.44 28.07
N LYS A 164 8.63 11.75 27.84
CA LYS A 164 9.16 12.37 26.60
C LYS A 164 10.58 11.88 26.26
N THR A 165 11.39 11.59 27.27
CA THR A 165 12.74 11.02 27.12
C THR A 165 12.75 9.58 26.61
N GLN A 166 11.82 8.74 27.05
CA GLN A 166 11.63 7.38 26.54
C GLN A 166 11.12 7.40 25.10
N LEU A 167 10.17 8.29 24.79
CA LEU A 167 9.66 8.47 23.43
C LEU A 167 10.76 8.95 22.47
N SER A 168 11.58 9.93 22.86
CA SER A 168 12.70 10.41 22.04
C SER A 168 13.84 9.38 21.88
N ALA A 169 14.08 8.53 22.89
CA ALA A 169 15.05 7.44 22.77
C ALA A 169 14.55 6.35 21.82
N LEU A 170 13.26 6.00 21.91
CA LEU A 170 12.62 5.04 21.02
C LEU A 170 12.55 5.57 19.58
N GLU A 171 12.24 6.86 19.39
CA GLU A 171 12.25 7.52 18.07
C GLU A 171 13.64 7.49 17.44
N ARG A 172 14.70 7.78 18.22
CA ARG A 172 16.09 7.71 17.71
C ARG A 172 16.49 6.28 17.33
N ASN A 173 16.13 5.30 18.16
CA ASN A 173 16.42 3.90 17.88
C ASN A 173 15.65 3.40 16.66
N LEU A 174 14.40 3.83 16.49
CA LEU A 174 13.60 3.52 15.31
C LEU A 174 14.20 4.17 14.05
N LEU A 175 14.67 5.41 14.14
CA LEU A 175 15.35 6.09 13.03
C LEU A 175 16.67 5.39 12.64
N GLU A 176 17.48 4.96 13.61
CA GLU A 176 18.68 4.15 13.33
C GLU A 176 18.32 2.81 12.69
N GLN A 177 17.30 2.10 13.19
CA GLN A 177 16.84 0.86 12.57
C GLN A 177 16.29 1.07 11.15
N ILE A 178 15.59 2.17 10.90
CA ILE A 178 15.13 2.53 9.54
C ILE A 178 16.32 2.83 8.64
N ASP A 179 17.33 3.56 9.11
CA ASP A 179 18.53 3.90 8.33
C ASP A 179 19.36 2.63 8.02
N ASP A 180 19.50 1.72 8.99
CA ASP A 180 20.11 0.41 8.80
C ASP A 180 19.30 -0.46 7.81
N LEU A 181 17.97 -0.48 7.92
CA LEU A 181 17.09 -1.20 7.01
C LEU A 181 17.14 -0.61 5.60
N MET A 182 17.20 0.72 5.47
CA MET A 182 17.38 1.42 4.20
C MET A 182 18.75 1.09 3.60
N GLY A 183 19.83 1.11 4.39
CA GLY A 183 21.17 0.70 3.97
C GLY A 183 21.24 -0.77 3.54
N MET A 184 20.52 -1.67 4.23
CA MET A 184 20.36 -3.07 3.83
C MET A 184 19.54 -3.20 2.54
N THR A 185 18.45 -2.43 2.40
CA THR A 185 17.63 -2.42 1.18
C THR A 185 18.45 -1.92 -0.01
N GLU A 186 19.31 -0.91 0.16
CA GLU A 186 20.23 -0.43 -0.87
C GLU A 186 21.36 -1.43 -1.19
N LEU A 187 21.74 -2.29 -0.24
CA LEU A 187 22.70 -3.38 -0.43
C LEU A 187 22.10 -4.54 -1.25
N PHE A 188 20.82 -4.87 -1.03
CA PHE A 188 20.10 -5.91 -1.77
C PHE A 188 19.49 -5.39 -3.09
N PHE A 189 19.14 -4.11 -3.13
CA PHE A 189 18.50 -3.41 -4.25
C PHE A 189 19.29 -2.11 -4.52
N PRO A 190 20.44 -2.18 -5.23
CA PRO A 190 21.16 -0.97 -5.60
C PRO A 190 20.23 0.03 -6.30
N PRO A 191 20.40 1.35 -6.08
CA PRO A 191 19.52 2.37 -6.65
C PRO A 191 19.41 2.16 -8.15
N LEU A 192 18.20 1.75 -8.54
CA LEU A 192 17.90 1.06 -9.79
C LEU A 192 18.44 1.86 -10.98
N MET A 193 19.42 1.28 -11.69
CA MET A 193 19.64 1.60 -13.11
C MET A 193 18.26 1.54 -13.79
N GLN A 194 17.93 2.59 -14.53
CA GLN A 194 16.59 2.74 -15.05
C GLN A 194 16.60 2.37 -16.52
N ALA A 195 15.89 1.30 -16.83
CA ALA A 195 15.60 0.91 -18.20
C ALA A 195 14.09 0.87 -18.34
N GLN A 196 13.56 1.48 -19.39
CA GLN A 196 12.13 1.46 -19.62
C GLN A 196 11.83 1.43 -21.10
N TYR A 197 10.68 0.82 -21.35
CA TYR A 197 9.95 0.93 -22.58
C TYR A 197 8.79 1.91 -22.36
N SER A 198 8.75 2.98 -23.15
CA SER A 198 7.65 3.95 -23.09
C SER A 198 6.59 3.63 -24.16
N PRO A 199 5.30 3.58 -23.78
CA PRO A 199 4.22 3.64 -24.77
C PRO A 199 4.26 4.97 -25.52
N SER A 200 3.64 5.00 -26.71
CA SER A 200 3.56 6.18 -27.58
C SER A 200 3.08 7.43 -26.83
N GLY A 201 3.74 8.58 -27.05
CA GLY A 201 3.28 9.89 -26.60
C GLY A 201 3.82 10.39 -25.25
N SER A 202 4.68 9.63 -24.56
CA SER A 202 5.44 10.12 -23.40
C SER A 202 6.94 10.11 -23.67
N TYR A 203 7.58 11.28 -23.57
CA TYR A 203 9.02 11.47 -23.84
C TYR A 203 9.76 12.15 -22.68
N SER A 204 9.12 12.15 -21.51
CA SER A 204 9.68 12.62 -20.26
C SER A 204 9.96 11.39 -19.38
N PHE A 205 11.23 11.17 -19.05
CA PHE A 205 11.68 10.05 -18.24
C PHE A 205 12.08 10.57 -16.87
N VAL A 206 11.22 10.32 -15.89
CA VAL A 206 11.42 10.78 -14.51
C VAL A 206 12.25 9.75 -13.76
N ARG A 207 13.22 10.24 -13.01
CA ARG A 207 14.07 9.45 -12.12
C ARG A 207 13.20 8.83 -11.04
N LYS A 208 13.43 7.56 -10.69
CA LYS A 208 12.82 6.98 -9.49
C LYS A 208 13.15 7.83 -8.26
N GLU A 209 12.17 8.07 -7.40
CA GLU A 209 12.34 8.92 -6.21
C GLU A 209 13.45 8.40 -5.27
N THR A 210 13.60 7.08 -5.20
CA THR A 210 14.62 6.37 -4.43
C THR A 210 16.00 6.30 -5.09
N ALA A 211 16.17 6.81 -6.32
CA ALA A 211 17.46 6.76 -6.99
C ALA A 211 18.44 7.79 -6.40
N SER A 212 19.65 7.33 -6.06
CA SER A 212 20.70 8.16 -5.44
C SER A 212 21.51 9.00 -6.44
N TYR A 213 21.29 8.83 -7.75
CA TYR A 213 21.98 9.56 -8.82
C TYR A 213 21.15 10.74 -9.33
N SER A 214 21.77 11.72 -9.99
CA SER A 214 21.07 12.81 -10.67
C SER A 214 21.31 12.71 -12.17
N PHE A 215 20.26 12.87 -12.99
CA PHE A 215 20.44 12.88 -14.44
C PHE A 215 21.27 14.08 -14.92
N ALA A 216 21.29 15.19 -14.18
CA ALA A 216 22.13 16.36 -14.47
C ALA A 216 23.64 16.06 -14.36
N ASN A 217 24.01 14.97 -13.69
CA ASN A 217 25.40 14.58 -13.52
C ASN A 217 25.93 13.89 -14.78
N THR A 218 27.03 14.38 -15.36
CA THR A 218 27.71 13.73 -16.52
C THR A 218 28.32 12.38 -16.17
N LYS A 219 28.24 11.97 -14.91
CA LYS A 219 28.53 10.63 -14.43
C LYS A 219 27.37 9.65 -14.63
N VAL A 220 26.28 10.08 -15.27
CA VAL A 220 25.20 9.18 -15.69
C VAL A 220 25.14 9.24 -17.21
N ALA A 221 25.47 8.12 -17.83
CA ALA A 221 25.25 7.92 -19.26
C ALA A 221 23.79 7.52 -19.45
N PHE A 222 23.14 8.12 -20.44
CA PHE A 222 21.82 7.69 -20.85
C PHE A 222 21.81 7.34 -22.33
N LEU A 223 21.00 6.35 -22.68
CA LEU A 223 20.84 5.85 -24.03
C LEU A 223 19.35 5.91 -24.39
N LEU A 224 19.03 6.32 -25.62
CA LEU A 224 17.67 6.45 -26.10
C LEU A 224 17.54 5.94 -27.55
N THR A 225 16.44 5.24 -27.82
CA THR A 225 16.15 4.66 -29.14
C THR A 225 14.66 4.79 -29.48
N PRO A 226 14.28 5.62 -30.45
CA PRO A 226 12.95 5.53 -31.05
C PRO A 226 12.82 4.24 -31.89
N GLU A 227 11.66 3.60 -31.82
CA GLU A 227 11.33 2.43 -32.67
C GLU A 227 10.70 2.80 -34.00
N GLY A 228 9.97 3.89 -34.05
CA GLY A 228 9.34 4.39 -35.27
C GLY A 228 10.29 5.21 -36.13
N ALA A 229 9.85 5.49 -37.35
CA ALA A 229 10.52 6.43 -38.22
C ALA A 229 10.56 7.82 -37.55
N HIS A 230 11.71 8.47 -37.64
CA HIS A 230 12.00 9.78 -37.11
C HIS A 230 13.09 10.41 -37.99
N GLU A 231 13.26 11.72 -37.91
CA GLU A 231 14.33 12.42 -38.65
C GLU A 231 15.32 13.16 -37.75
N ALA A 232 14.89 13.45 -36.52
CA ALA A 232 15.69 14.18 -35.57
C ALA A 232 15.17 13.92 -34.17
N TRP A 233 16.06 14.09 -33.20
CA TRP A 233 15.63 14.29 -31.83
C TRP A 233 16.54 15.29 -31.12
N GLY A 234 16.04 15.78 -30.00
CA GLY A 234 16.78 16.56 -29.03
C GLY A 234 16.53 16.02 -27.65
N ILE A 235 17.58 15.90 -26.84
CA ILE A 235 17.46 15.45 -25.46
C ILE A 235 18.06 16.50 -24.54
N SER A 236 17.37 16.76 -23.44
CA SER A 236 17.83 17.60 -22.34
C SER A 236 17.68 16.85 -21.02
N ARG A 237 18.65 17.03 -20.13
CA ARG A 237 18.69 16.41 -18.79
C ARG A 237 18.50 17.50 -17.74
N SER A 238 17.66 17.23 -16.76
CA SER A 238 17.54 17.98 -15.51
C SER A 238 17.97 17.11 -14.33
N ALA A 239 17.86 17.59 -13.09
CA ALA A 239 18.28 16.78 -11.94
C ALA A 239 17.47 15.48 -11.79
N ASN A 240 16.18 15.54 -12.10
CA ASN A 240 15.19 14.50 -11.81
C ASN A 240 14.52 13.93 -13.08
N GLN A 241 14.78 14.49 -14.26
CA GLN A 241 14.08 14.10 -15.48
C GLN A 241 14.96 14.24 -16.71
N ILE A 242 14.78 13.34 -17.67
CA ILE A 242 15.29 13.48 -19.04
C ILE A 242 14.11 13.77 -19.94
N ASP A 243 14.18 14.86 -20.69
CA ASP A 243 13.19 15.25 -21.67
C ASP A 243 13.72 14.99 -23.08
N ALA A 244 12.98 14.22 -23.85
CA ALA A 244 13.24 13.96 -25.25
C ALA A 244 12.19 14.65 -26.12
N SER A 245 12.65 15.32 -27.17
CA SER A 245 11.83 15.88 -28.24
C SER A 245 12.18 15.11 -29.52
N ILE A 246 11.26 14.27 -29.98
CA ILE A 246 11.47 13.43 -31.17
C ILE A 246 10.52 13.91 -32.27
N PHE A 247 11.03 13.99 -33.49
CA PHE A 247 10.30 14.53 -34.63
C PHE A 247 10.22 13.51 -35.76
N ASP A 248 9.01 13.35 -36.30
CA ASP A 248 8.76 12.68 -37.58
C ASP A 248 8.59 13.73 -38.69
N ARG A 249 8.64 13.29 -39.95
CA ARG A 249 8.49 14.14 -41.14
C ARG A 249 7.12 13.97 -41.75
N SER A 250 6.37 15.07 -41.82
CA SER A 250 5.26 15.21 -42.76
C SER A 250 5.66 16.16 -43.88
N GLY A 251 6.06 15.62 -45.03
CA GLY A 251 6.43 16.41 -46.21
C GLY A 251 7.70 17.25 -46.01
N THR A 252 7.58 18.53 -45.69
CA THR A 252 8.70 19.46 -45.40
C THR A 252 8.75 19.92 -43.94
N SER A 253 7.75 19.55 -43.13
CA SER A 253 7.58 20.03 -41.75
C SER A 253 7.82 18.92 -40.73
N ARG A 254 8.37 19.31 -39.57
CA ARG A 254 8.49 18.43 -38.41
C ARG A 254 7.12 18.31 -37.74
N VAL A 255 6.69 17.08 -37.49
CA VAL A 255 5.47 16.76 -36.74
C VAL A 255 5.84 15.98 -35.47
N GLY A 256 4.95 16.04 -34.48
CA GLY A 256 5.14 15.32 -33.23
C GLY A 256 5.27 13.82 -33.49
N TYR A 257 6.33 13.21 -32.98
CA TYR A 257 6.48 11.76 -33.01
C TYR A 257 5.42 11.12 -32.12
N GLY A 258 4.82 10.02 -32.59
CA GLY A 258 3.82 9.23 -31.87
C GLY A 258 4.24 7.78 -31.66
N GLY A 259 5.51 7.44 -31.93
CA GLY A 259 6.00 6.08 -31.79
C GLY A 259 6.56 5.77 -30.38
N ARG A 260 6.97 4.52 -30.20
CA ARG A 260 7.56 3.98 -28.97
C ARG A 260 9.02 4.42 -28.82
N VAL A 261 9.50 4.45 -27.57
CA VAL A 261 10.87 4.81 -27.24
C VAL A 261 11.42 3.87 -26.17
N ASN A 262 12.65 3.41 -26.36
CA ASN A 262 13.43 2.67 -25.37
C ASN A 262 14.43 3.64 -24.73
N TYR A 263 14.63 3.56 -23.42
CA TYR A 263 15.74 4.26 -22.78
C TYR A 263 16.42 3.43 -21.70
N LEU A 264 17.68 3.77 -21.45
CA LEU A 264 18.53 3.18 -20.42
C LEU A 264 19.38 4.27 -19.78
N ALA A 265 19.42 4.32 -18.45
CA ALA A 265 20.28 5.22 -17.68
C ALA A 265 21.19 4.43 -16.73
N ILE A 266 22.49 4.72 -16.80
CA ILE A 266 23.56 3.98 -16.13
C ILE A 266 24.51 4.96 -15.46
N ASP A 267 24.76 4.76 -14.18
CA ASP A 267 25.80 5.47 -13.41
C ASP A 267 27.18 5.02 -13.88
N THR A 268 28.00 5.88 -14.46
CA THR A 268 29.33 5.55 -14.99
C THR A 268 30.44 5.63 -13.95
N ASP A 269 30.24 6.35 -12.85
CA ASP A 269 31.31 6.61 -11.85
C ASP A 269 31.33 5.58 -10.72
N ARG A 270 30.36 4.66 -10.72
CA ARG A 270 30.18 3.68 -9.66
C ARG A 270 30.16 4.39 -8.29
N GLU A 271 29.41 5.49 -8.16
CA GLU A 271 29.37 6.30 -6.93
C GLU A 271 28.98 5.47 -5.70
N LEU A 272 28.24 4.37 -5.92
CA LEU A 272 27.94 3.33 -4.93
C LEU A 272 29.20 2.64 -4.38
N ILE A 273 30.20 2.36 -5.21
CA ILE A 273 31.48 1.78 -4.73
C ILE A 273 32.22 2.80 -3.86
N LYS A 274 32.19 4.08 -4.22
CA LYS A 274 32.86 5.15 -3.45
C LYS A 274 32.22 5.36 -2.07
N ARG A 275 30.94 5.02 -1.93
CA ARG A 275 30.21 5.05 -0.64
C ARG A 275 30.36 3.76 0.19
N GLY A 276 31.24 2.83 -0.22
CA GLY A 276 31.57 1.64 0.57
C GLY A 276 30.68 0.42 0.32
N TYR A 277 29.74 0.49 -0.62
CA TYR A 277 28.91 -0.66 -0.99
C TYR A 277 29.73 -1.71 -1.78
N LYS A 278 29.48 -3.00 -1.53
CA LYS A 278 30.18 -4.10 -2.24
C LYS A 278 29.99 -3.97 -3.75
N ARG A 279 31.05 -4.27 -4.51
CA ARG A 279 31.04 -4.34 -5.97
C ARG A 279 29.88 -5.23 -6.42
N LEU A 280 28.80 -4.65 -6.93
CA LEU A 280 28.06 -5.32 -7.99
C LEU A 280 29.08 -5.50 -9.11
N THR A 281 29.57 -6.73 -9.28
CA THR A 281 30.37 -7.19 -10.42
C THR A 281 30.00 -6.39 -11.66
N ASP A 282 31.00 -5.84 -12.36
CA ASP A 282 30.92 -4.88 -13.48
C ASP A 282 29.52 -4.72 -14.11
N GLN A 283 29.02 -3.47 -14.13
CA GLN A 283 27.60 -3.08 -14.30
C GLN A 283 26.82 -3.86 -15.35
N LEU A 284 27.48 -4.23 -16.45
CA LEU A 284 27.11 -5.36 -17.27
C LEU A 284 28.36 -6.23 -17.44
N ASP A 285 28.20 -7.55 -17.34
CA ASP A 285 29.29 -8.54 -17.47
C ASP A 285 30.04 -8.49 -18.82
N ASN A 286 29.41 -7.95 -19.86
CA ASN A 286 29.99 -7.73 -21.18
C ASN A 286 30.35 -6.26 -21.45
N GLU A 287 30.24 -5.37 -20.49
CA GLU A 287 30.65 -3.99 -20.66
C GLU A 287 32.18 -3.87 -20.75
N ILE A 288 32.64 -3.12 -21.75
CA ILE A 288 34.03 -2.69 -21.87
C ILE A 288 34.19 -1.32 -21.22
N LYS A 289 33.33 -0.36 -21.59
CA LYS A 289 33.40 1.04 -21.12
C LYS A 289 32.09 1.77 -21.37
N THR A 290 31.63 2.57 -20.40
CA THR A 290 30.52 3.51 -20.57
C THR A 290 30.96 4.92 -20.17
N GLY A 291 30.37 5.94 -20.76
CA GLY A 291 30.75 7.32 -20.44
C GLY A 291 29.93 8.38 -21.15
N VAL A 292 30.31 9.63 -20.86
CA VAL A 292 29.75 10.84 -21.46
C VAL A 292 30.90 11.69 -21.99
N ILE A 293 30.94 11.92 -23.30
CA ILE A 293 31.84 12.89 -23.93
C ILE A 293 31.19 14.27 -23.78
N LYS A 294 31.86 15.23 -23.14
CA LYS A 294 31.24 16.52 -22.86
C LYS A 294 31.16 17.36 -24.12
N ALA A 295 30.17 18.25 -24.17
CA ALA A 295 30.08 19.24 -25.23
C ALA A 295 31.41 20.03 -25.35
N GLY A 296 31.99 20.08 -26.55
CA GLY A 296 33.26 20.74 -26.84
C GLY A 296 34.50 19.85 -26.75
N ASP A 297 34.40 18.65 -26.15
CA ASP A 297 35.48 17.67 -26.16
C ASP A 297 35.63 17.02 -27.55
N ALA A 298 36.81 16.43 -27.81
CA ALA A 298 37.01 15.63 -29.00
C ALA A 298 36.02 14.46 -29.00
N LEU A 299 35.21 14.36 -30.06
CA LEU A 299 34.20 13.32 -30.26
C LEU A 299 34.85 11.97 -30.61
N SER A 300 35.56 11.41 -29.66
CA SER A 300 36.28 10.14 -29.83
C SER A 300 36.26 9.30 -28.56
N ILE A 301 36.16 7.99 -28.75
CA ILE A 301 36.26 7.01 -27.67
C ILE A 301 37.57 6.26 -27.91
N VAL A 302 38.56 6.52 -27.06
CA VAL A 302 39.90 5.95 -27.19
C VAL A 302 40.05 4.75 -26.26
N LYS A 303 40.72 3.72 -26.79
CA LYS A 303 41.10 2.49 -26.12
C LYS A 303 42.04 2.76 -24.95
N GLY A 304 41.73 2.23 -23.78
CA GLY A 304 42.61 2.22 -22.62
C GLY A 304 43.83 1.32 -22.81
N GLY A 305 44.95 1.65 -22.15
CA GLY A 305 46.24 0.96 -22.35
C GLY A 305 46.24 -0.55 -22.07
N ASN A 306 45.30 -1.05 -21.25
CA ASN A 306 45.18 -2.48 -20.89
C ASN A 306 44.03 -3.20 -21.63
N GLU A 307 43.32 -2.54 -22.53
CA GLU A 307 42.21 -3.17 -23.26
C GLU A 307 42.75 -4.14 -24.32
N ALA A 308 42.30 -5.39 -24.32
CA ALA A 308 42.79 -6.40 -25.27
C ALA A 308 42.12 -6.32 -26.65
N LEU A 309 40.86 -5.87 -26.73
CA LEU A 309 40.05 -5.92 -27.95
C LEU A 309 40.43 -4.83 -28.97
N SER A 310 40.39 -5.17 -30.26
CA SER A 310 40.46 -4.19 -31.35
C SER A 310 39.08 -3.58 -31.59
N TYR A 311 38.98 -2.27 -31.70
CA TYR A 311 37.70 -1.58 -31.93
C TYR A 311 37.15 -1.81 -33.36
N THR A 312 37.97 -2.31 -34.29
CA THR A 312 37.52 -2.81 -35.60
C THR A 312 36.90 -4.22 -35.54
N SER A 313 36.97 -4.93 -34.41
CA SER A 313 36.40 -6.26 -34.28
C SER A 313 34.86 -6.23 -34.33
N ALA A 314 34.26 -7.23 -34.97
CA ALA A 314 32.83 -7.46 -34.94
C ALA A 314 32.30 -7.87 -33.55
N ASP A 315 33.21 -8.20 -32.62
CA ASP A 315 32.87 -8.47 -31.23
C ASP A 315 32.74 -7.20 -30.38
N VAL A 316 33.02 -6.02 -30.94
CA VAL A 316 32.89 -4.74 -30.24
C VAL A 316 31.65 -4.02 -30.74
N VAL A 317 30.72 -3.76 -29.83
CA VAL A 317 29.43 -3.11 -30.07
C VAL A 317 29.46 -1.73 -29.42
N LEU A 318 29.25 -0.68 -30.21
CA LEU A 318 29.14 0.70 -29.72
C LEU A 318 27.68 1.14 -29.77
N LEU A 319 27.13 1.51 -28.62
CA LEU A 319 25.86 2.20 -28.49
C LEU A 319 26.13 3.66 -28.14
N MET A 320 25.44 4.59 -28.80
CA MET A 320 25.53 6.00 -28.44
C MET A 320 24.22 6.75 -28.57
N THR A 321 24.14 7.88 -27.87
CA THR A 321 23.01 8.79 -27.94
C THR A 321 23.52 10.22 -27.72
N PRO A 322 23.51 11.06 -28.78
CA PRO A 322 23.80 12.48 -28.63
C PRO A 322 22.67 13.20 -27.87
N GLU A 323 23.05 14.15 -27.02
CA GLU A 323 22.15 15.17 -26.46
C GLU A 323 21.92 16.30 -27.44
N GLY A 324 21.00 17.21 -27.12
CA GLY A 324 20.74 18.39 -27.95
C GLY A 324 20.17 18.02 -29.32
N ALA A 325 19.77 19.05 -30.07
CA ALA A 325 19.16 18.86 -31.38
C ALA A 325 20.21 18.42 -32.41
N HIS A 326 19.97 17.29 -33.08
CA HIS A 326 20.78 16.78 -34.19
C HIS A 326 19.92 16.02 -35.21
N GLU A 327 20.48 15.71 -36.38
CA GLU A 327 19.80 14.97 -37.47
C GLU A 327 20.52 13.69 -37.92
N GLY A 328 21.61 13.34 -37.25
CA GLY A 328 22.31 12.10 -37.50
C GLY A 328 23.79 12.20 -37.15
N TRP A 329 24.48 11.10 -37.38
CA TRP A 329 25.90 10.96 -37.09
C TRP A 329 26.57 9.98 -38.05
N SER A 330 27.90 9.93 -37.97
CA SER A 330 28.73 8.87 -38.53
C SER A 330 29.83 8.49 -37.55
N ILE A 331 30.26 7.24 -37.60
CA ILE A 331 31.23 6.62 -36.71
C ILE A 331 32.27 5.94 -37.57
N ASN A 332 33.53 6.30 -37.35
CA ASN A 332 34.68 5.68 -37.98
C ASN A 332 35.40 4.81 -36.95
N ARG A 333 35.47 3.50 -37.22
CA ARG A 333 36.21 2.54 -36.41
C ARG A 333 37.69 2.50 -36.81
N ALA A 334 38.58 2.69 -35.85
CA ALA A 334 40.00 2.38 -35.95
C ALA A 334 40.35 1.26 -34.95
N VAL A 335 41.59 0.77 -34.97
CA VAL A 335 42.02 -0.32 -34.07
C VAL A 335 41.95 0.11 -32.60
N ASP A 336 42.20 1.38 -32.32
CA ASP A 336 42.41 1.97 -31.00
C ASP A 336 41.39 3.07 -30.64
N LYS A 337 40.49 3.43 -31.55
CA LYS A 337 39.48 4.46 -31.28
C LYS A 337 38.24 4.36 -32.17
N PHE A 338 37.14 4.91 -31.66
CA PHE A 338 36.02 5.36 -32.47
C PHE A 338 36.11 6.88 -32.63
N THR A 339 35.95 7.38 -33.85
CA THR A 339 35.77 8.82 -34.12
C THR A 339 34.33 9.06 -34.53
N ILE A 340 33.69 10.06 -33.94
CA ILE A 340 32.27 10.33 -34.07
C ILE A 340 32.11 11.71 -34.69
N ASP A 341 31.34 11.78 -35.77
CA ASP A 341 30.91 13.03 -36.39
C ASP A 341 29.40 13.16 -36.20
N ILE A 342 28.95 14.26 -35.60
CA ILE A 342 27.52 14.54 -35.38
C ILE A 342 27.14 15.75 -36.23
N TYR A 343 25.93 15.69 -36.80
CA TYR A 343 25.46 16.69 -37.74
C TYR A 343 24.19 17.37 -37.25
N ASN A 344 24.20 18.70 -37.29
CA ASN A 344 23.00 19.53 -37.22
C ASN A 344 22.47 19.83 -38.62
N ARG A 345 21.24 20.35 -38.71
CA ARG A 345 20.72 20.93 -39.95
C ARG A 345 20.87 22.44 -39.97
N SER A 346 21.24 22.96 -41.13
CA SER A 346 20.95 24.34 -41.50
C SER A 346 20.32 24.33 -42.89
N GLY A 347 19.03 24.64 -42.99
CA GLY A 347 18.29 24.58 -44.25
C GLY A 347 18.27 23.16 -44.85
N THR A 348 18.89 22.97 -46.01
CA THR A 348 19.03 21.66 -46.68
C THR A 348 20.38 20.98 -46.42
N GLY A 349 21.32 21.65 -45.76
CA GLY A 349 22.69 21.16 -45.53
C GLY A 349 22.94 20.67 -44.10
N ARG A 350 23.94 19.80 -43.97
CA ARG A 350 24.50 19.39 -42.67
C ARG A 350 25.52 20.43 -42.21
N VAL A 351 25.46 20.84 -40.96
CA VAL A 351 26.41 21.78 -40.33
C VAL A 351 26.99 21.19 -39.05
N GLY A 352 28.08 21.79 -38.57
CA GLY A 352 28.74 21.38 -37.33
C GLY A 352 27.77 21.35 -36.15
N TYR A 353 27.87 20.28 -35.36
CA TYR A 353 27.05 20.07 -34.18
C TYR A 353 27.32 21.15 -33.11
N GLY A 354 26.27 21.89 -32.77
CA GLY A 354 26.29 23.11 -31.96
C GLY A 354 26.34 22.91 -30.44
N GLY A 355 26.62 21.70 -29.97
CA GLY A 355 26.88 21.42 -28.54
C GLY A 355 25.77 20.65 -27.83
N GLY A 356 26.20 19.62 -27.13
CA GLY A 356 25.45 18.70 -26.26
C GLY A 356 26.34 17.51 -25.96
N ASN A 357 26.18 16.86 -24.81
CA ASN A 357 27.05 15.72 -24.48
C ASN A 357 26.73 14.50 -25.36
N VAL A 358 27.69 13.59 -25.51
CA VAL A 358 27.49 12.33 -26.22
C VAL A 358 27.62 11.18 -25.23
N ASN A 359 26.51 10.51 -24.98
CA ASN A 359 26.46 9.35 -24.13
C ASN A 359 26.85 8.13 -24.96
N TYR A 360 27.68 7.26 -24.39
CA TYR A 360 28.09 6.05 -25.08
C TYR A 360 28.24 4.88 -24.13
N MET A 361 28.09 3.69 -24.69
CA MET A 361 28.38 2.42 -24.06
C MET A 361 29.08 1.51 -25.08
N LEU A 362 30.18 0.92 -24.64
CA LEU A 362 30.96 -0.04 -25.40
C LEU A 362 30.80 -1.42 -24.76
N LEU A 363 30.30 -2.37 -25.55
CA LEU A 363 30.02 -3.73 -25.13
C LEU A 363 30.84 -4.72 -25.94
N LYS A 364 31.17 -5.84 -25.33
CA LYS A 364 31.50 -7.06 -26.05
C LYS A 364 30.21 -7.71 -26.54
N LYS A 365 30.24 -8.27 -27.76
CA LYS A 365 29.19 -9.12 -28.31
C LYS A 365 28.78 -10.18 -27.29
N LYS A 366 27.47 -10.36 -27.13
CA LYS A 366 26.89 -11.20 -26.08
C LYS A 366 25.76 -12.06 -26.64
N SER A 367 25.80 -13.33 -26.26
CA SER A 367 24.72 -14.30 -26.43
C SER A 367 23.87 -14.37 -25.16
N ALA A 368 22.64 -14.87 -25.28
CA ALA A 368 21.72 -14.96 -24.15
C ALA A 368 22.34 -15.77 -23.00
N PRO A 369 22.39 -15.20 -21.78
CA PRO A 369 22.90 -15.92 -20.61
C PRO A 369 21.92 -17.02 -20.18
N THR A 370 22.44 -18.09 -19.58
CA THR A 370 21.63 -19.20 -19.07
C THR A 370 20.97 -18.92 -17.72
N ASN A 371 21.50 -17.97 -16.94
CA ASN A 371 20.94 -17.53 -15.66
C ASN A 371 20.84 -16.00 -15.62
N LEU A 372 19.68 -15.50 -15.20
CA LEU A 372 19.40 -14.06 -15.07
C LEU A 372 19.04 -13.76 -13.62
N SER A 373 19.79 -12.86 -12.97
CA SER A 373 19.55 -12.50 -11.56
C SER A 373 19.71 -11.00 -11.28
N LYS A 374 19.97 -10.19 -12.31
CA LYS A 374 20.25 -8.75 -12.19
C LYS A 374 19.63 -8.00 -13.36
N TYR A 375 18.95 -6.89 -13.07
CA TYR A 375 18.29 -6.05 -14.06
C TYR A 375 18.61 -4.56 -13.84
N PRO A 376 18.68 -3.75 -14.92
CA PRO A 376 18.72 -4.14 -16.31
C PRO A 376 19.94 -5.01 -16.67
N ASN A 377 19.75 -5.98 -17.57
CA ASN A 377 20.80 -6.88 -18.06
C ASN A 377 20.99 -6.69 -19.57
N CYS A 378 22.23 -6.75 -20.07
CA CYS A 378 22.45 -6.89 -21.51
C CYS A 378 22.17 -8.36 -21.88
N PHE A 379 21.02 -8.61 -22.50
CA PHE A 379 20.58 -9.96 -22.84
C PHE A 379 21.28 -10.46 -24.11
N LEU A 380 21.33 -9.64 -25.15
CA LEU A 380 22.03 -9.90 -26.40
C LEU A 380 22.76 -8.63 -26.85
N ALA A 381 23.89 -8.79 -27.52
CA ALA A 381 24.54 -7.68 -28.20
C ALA A 381 25.23 -8.18 -29.47
N GLY A 382 25.21 -7.37 -30.52
CA GLY A 382 25.88 -7.73 -31.77
C GLY A 382 26.02 -6.58 -32.77
N LEU A 383 26.61 -6.94 -33.90
CA LEU A 383 26.85 -6.08 -35.04
C LEU A 383 26.15 -6.70 -36.26
N GLY A 384 25.21 -5.98 -36.86
CA GLY A 384 24.60 -6.32 -38.14
C GLY A 384 25.14 -5.46 -39.27
N SER A 385 24.91 -5.86 -40.52
CA SER A 385 25.31 -5.11 -41.70
C SER A 385 24.15 -5.00 -42.71
N GLY A 386 24.13 -3.89 -43.45
CA GLY A 386 23.13 -3.65 -44.49
C GLY A 386 21.88 -2.91 -44.01
N ASN A 387 20.90 -2.82 -44.90
CA ASN A 387 19.70 -1.99 -44.71
C ASN A 387 18.71 -2.61 -43.74
N THR A 388 18.64 -3.94 -43.70
CA THR A 388 17.77 -4.70 -42.79
C THR A 388 18.61 -5.63 -41.94
N VAL A 389 18.53 -5.45 -40.62
CA VAL A 389 19.18 -6.29 -39.62
C VAL A 389 18.11 -7.00 -38.79
N THR A 390 18.21 -8.32 -38.70
CA THR A 390 17.30 -9.14 -37.89
C THR A 390 18.02 -9.63 -36.64
N VAL A 391 17.42 -9.38 -35.48
CA VAL A 391 17.87 -9.91 -34.19
C VAL A 391 16.92 -11.02 -33.79
N ALA A 392 17.37 -12.27 -33.90
CA ALA A 392 16.55 -13.43 -33.55
C ALA A 392 16.44 -13.61 -32.02
N ALA A 393 15.24 -13.96 -31.57
CA ALA A 393 15.00 -14.36 -30.19
C ALA A 393 15.59 -15.76 -29.95
N PRO A 394 16.25 -15.99 -28.79
CA PRO A 394 16.57 -17.33 -28.32
C PRO A 394 15.30 -18.16 -28.13
N ALA A 395 15.46 -19.49 -28.03
CA ALA A 395 14.33 -20.37 -27.75
C ALA A 395 13.58 -19.94 -26.47
N ASN A 396 12.24 -19.97 -26.52
CA ASN A 396 11.34 -19.59 -25.41
C ASN A 396 11.37 -18.11 -25.00
N VAL A 397 12.02 -17.24 -25.76
CA VAL A 397 11.98 -15.78 -25.57
C VAL A 397 10.90 -15.18 -26.46
N ASN A 398 10.13 -14.24 -25.91
CA ASN A 398 9.14 -13.48 -26.65
C ASN A 398 9.50 -11.98 -26.66
N PHE A 399 9.97 -11.46 -27.79
CA PHE A 399 10.35 -10.06 -27.94
C PHE A 399 9.18 -9.06 -28.03
N THR A 400 7.92 -9.54 -28.03
CA THR A 400 6.76 -8.66 -27.78
C THR A 400 6.58 -8.35 -26.30
N ASN A 401 7.28 -9.04 -25.39
CA ASN A 401 7.26 -8.70 -23.96
C ASN A 401 8.01 -7.36 -23.73
N PRO A 402 7.37 -6.37 -23.08
CA PRO A 402 7.96 -5.06 -22.80
C PRO A 402 9.22 -5.10 -21.92
N SER A 403 9.48 -6.20 -21.21
CA SER A 403 10.73 -6.38 -20.45
C SER A 403 11.96 -6.44 -21.37
N TYR A 404 11.81 -6.77 -22.66
CA TYR A 404 12.90 -6.68 -23.63
C TYR A 404 12.88 -5.33 -24.35
N MET A 405 13.93 -4.54 -24.17
CA MET A 405 14.15 -3.30 -24.91
C MET A 405 15.33 -3.45 -25.87
N ILE A 406 15.28 -2.78 -27.02
CA ILE A 406 16.37 -2.80 -27.99
C ILE A 406 16.94 -1.40 -28.16
N HIS A 407 18.27 -1.31 -28.17
CA HIS A 407 19.00 -0.12 -28.58
C HIS A 407 19.82 -0.43 -29.83
N ILE A 408 19.95 0.57 -30.71
CA ILE A 408 20.73 0.47 -31.93
C ILE A 408 21.58 1.73 -32.16
N THR A 409 22.65 1.58 -32.92
CA THR A 409 23.51 2.69 -33.37
C THR A 409 24.08 2.36 -34.75
N PRO A 410 23.57 2.98 -35.82
CA PRO A 410 24.19 2.92 -37.13
C PRO A 410 25.55 3.64 -37.14
N GLU A 411 26.52 3.10 -37.87
CA GLU A 411 27.86 3.69 -37.98
C GLU A 411 28.02 4.63 -39.17
N GLY A 412 27.43 4.29 -40.32
CA GLY A 412 27.49 5.12 -41.51
C GLY A 412 26.58 6.33 -41.40
N GLY A 413 26.71 7.24 -42.37
CA GLY A 413 25.70 8.26 -42.59
C GLY A 413 24.32 7.59 -42.74
N HIS A 414 23.36 8.04 -41.95
CA HIS A 414 21.98 7.58 -41.99
C HIS A 414 21.06 8.77 -41.79
N GLU A 415 19.76 8.54 -41.93
CA GLU A 415 18.73 9.54 -41.70
C GLU A 415 17.69 9.06 -40.67
N ALA A 416 17.32 7.78 -40.73
CA ALA A 416 16.25 7.24 -39.91
C ALA A 416 16.40 5.72 -39.78
N TRP A 417 15.62 5.15 -38.87
CA TRP A 417 15.35 3.72 -38.83
C TRP A 417 13.92 3.43 -38.38
N THR A 418 13.51 2.18 -38.54
CA THR A 418 12.32 1.61 -37.92
C THR A 418 12.67 0.27 -37.31
N ILE A 419 12.03 -0.05 -36.18
CA ILE A 419 12.17 -1.31 -35.45
C ILE A 419 10.80 -1.93 -35.37
N ALA A 420 10.63 -3.09 -36.00
CA ALA A 420 9.44 -3.93 -35.86
C ALA A 420 9.72 -5.06 -34.86
N ARG A 421 8.80 -5.25 -33.94
CA ARG A 421 8.86 -6.30 -32.92
C ARG A 421 7.96 -7.46 -33.31
N TYR A 422 8.50 -8.67 -33.25
CA TYR A 422 7.77 -9.92 -33.41
C TYR A 422 8.02 -10.81 -32.19
N THR A 423 7.30 -11.92 -32.09
CA THR A 423 7.52 -12.87 -31.00
C THR A 423 8.92 -13.47 -31.03
N ASP A 424 9.42 -13.75 -32.24
CA ASP A 424 10.67 -14.47 -32.50
C ASP A 424 11.84 -13.57 -32.93
N ARG A 425 11.64 -12.27 -33.13
CA ARG A 425 12.69 -11.36 -33.62
C ARG A 425 12.39 -9.87 -33.48
N PHE A 426 13.46 -9.07 -33.48
CA PHE A 426 13.41 -7.67 -33.90
C PHE A 426 13.86 -7.54 -35.36
N VAL A 427 13.18 -6.70 -36.12
CA VAL A 427 13.59 -6.32 -37.48
C VAL A 427 13.90 -4.84 -37.50
N ILE A 428 15.16 -4.51 -37.70
CA ILE A 428 15.68 -3.15 -37.79
C ILE A 428 15.84 -2.80 -39.27
N ASN A 429 15.16 -1.78 -39.73
CA ASN A 429 15.40 -1.21 -41.06
C ASN A 429 16.05 0.16 -40.90
N THR A 430 17.25 0.33 -41.45
CA THR A 430 17.99 1.59 -41.44
C THR A 430 17.96 2.22 -42.82
N TYR A 431 17.79 3.53 -42.87
CA TYR A 431 17.62 4.27 -44.11
C TYR A 431 18.68 5.35 -44.28
N HIS A 432 19.16 5.49 -45.51
CA HIS A 432 19.89 6.67 -45.99
C HIS A 432 18.97 7.47 -46.93
N ARG A 433 19.30 8.72 -47.20
CA ARG A 433 18.59 9.56 -48.19
C ARG A 433 19.37 9.79 -49.46
N SER A 434 18.68 9.80 -50.60
CA SER A 434 19.17 10.43 -51.83
C SER A 434 18.07 11.36 -52.35
N GLY A 435 18.25 12.67 -52.20
CA GLY A 435 17.22 13.66 -52.54
C GLY A 435 15.98 13.53 -51.64
N THR A 436 14.80 13.27 -52.22
CA THR A 436 13.54 13.04 -51.48
C THR A 436 13.28 11.58 -51.14
N SER A 437 14.03 10.65 -51.74
CA SER A 437 13.79 9.21 -51.65
C SER A 437 14.67 8.54 -50.60
N ARG A 438 14.09 7.59 -49.86
CA ARG A 438 14.84 6.68 -48.99
C ARG A 438 15.60 5.68 -49.86
N VAL A 439 16.88 5.50 -49.59
CA VAL A 439 17.75 4.49 -50.20
C VAL A 439 18.28 3.56 -49.12
N GLY A 440 18.67 2.34 -49.53
CA GLY A 440 19.18 1.33 -48.61
C GLY A 440 20.44 1.80 -47.90
N TYR A 441 20.48 1.66 -46.57
CA TYR A 441 21.69 1.83 -45.79
C TYR A 441 22.63 0.63 -46.00
N GLY A 442 23.93 0.88 -46.19
CA GLY A 442 24.92 -0.17 -46.48
C GLY A 442 25.95 -0.40 -45.37
N GLY A 443 25.88 0.35 -44.27
CA GLY A 443 26.86 0.29 -43.19
C GLY A 443 26.54 -0.75 -42.13
N ASN A 444 27.32 -0.73 -41.05
CA ASN A 444 27.07 -1.55 -39.88
C ASN A 444 26.01 -0.93 -38.96
N VAL A 445 25.25 -1.76 -38.27
CA VAL A 445 24.31 -1.36 -37.21
C VAL A 445 24.68 -2.10 -35.94
N ASN A 446 25.15 -1.37 -34.95
CA ASN A 446 25.34 -1.88 -33.60
C ASN A 446 23.97 -2.07 -32.97
N TRP A 447 23.78 -3.14 -32.22
CA TRP A 447 22.53 -3.37 -31.50
C TRP A 447 22.78 -4.12 -30.19
N ALA A 448 21.91 -3.85 -29.22
CA ALA A 448 21.84 -4.63 -28.00
C ALA A 448 20.39 -4.73 -27.53
N VAL A 449 20.01 -5.91 -27.04
CA VAL A 449 18.75 -6.16 -26.36
C VAL A 449 19.04 -6.16 -24.86
N PHE A 450 18.37 -5.30 -24.12
CA PHE A 450 18.41 -5.27 -22.67
C PHE A 450 17.13 -5.84 -22.09
N LEU A 451 17.28 -6.50 -20.97
CA LEU A 451 16.19 -7.01 -20.16
C LEU A 451 15.99 -6.07 -18.98
N THR A 452 14.88 -5.33 -18.92
CA THR A 452 14.64 -4.24 -17.97
C THR A 452 14.22 -4.74 -16.58
N GLU A 453 13.62 -5.91 -16.55
CA GLU A 453 13.09 -6.63 -15.39
C GLU A 453 13.06 -8.11 -15.76
N GLU A 454 12.72 -8.99 -14.83
CA GLU A 454 12.60 -10.40 -15.13
C GLU A 454 11.58 -10.65 -16.25
N ALA A 455 12.04 -11.29 -17.34
CA ALA A 455 11.17 -11.65 -18.45
C ALA A 455 10.24 -12.78 -18.02
N MET A 456 9.06 -12.40 -17.55
CA MET A 456 7.99 -13.34 -17.28
C MET A 456 7.44 -13.89 -18.61
N ARG A 457 7.53 -15.20 -18.81
CA ARG A 457 6.86 -15.85 -19.94
C ARG A 457 5.37 -15.90 -19.64
N ARG A 458 4.56 -15.23 -20.46
CA ARG A 458 3.10 -15.21 -20.33
C ARG A 458 2.44 -16.01 -21.44
N ILE A 459 1.54 -16.91 -21.06
CA ILE A 459 0.77 -17.76 -21.97
C ILE A 459 -0.71 -17.50 -21.72
N PHE A 460 -1.49 -17.25 -22.77
CA PHE A 460 -2.92 -16.97 -22.66
C PHE A 460 -3.74 -18.15 -23.18
N PHE A 461 -4.74 -18.53 -22.40
CA PHE A 461 -5.71 -19.56 -22.74
C PHE A 461 -7.09 -18.94 -22.89
N THR A 462 -7.68 -19.12 -24.06
CA THR A 462 -9.03 -18.64 -24.43
C THR A 462 -9.93 -19.76 -24.94
N ALA A 463 -9.43 -21.00 -24.95
CA ALA A 463 -10.20 -22.19 -25.33
C ALA A 463 -10.98 -22.74 -24.14
N ALA A 464 -12.09 -23.42 -24.42
CA ALA A 464 -12.94 -23.99 -23.38
C ALA A 464 -12.19 -24.97 -22.46
N GLU A 465 -11.25 -25.76 -22.98
CA GLU A 465 -10.35 -26.59 -22.17
C GLU A 465 -8.93 -26.58 -22.74
N SER A 466 -7.93 -26.57 -21.86
CA SER A 466 -6.51 -26.57 -22.18
C SER A 466 -5.71 -27.16 -21.03
N PHE A 467 -4.51 -27.65 -21.33
CA PHE A 467 -3.61 -28.20 -20.32
C PHE A 467 -2.33 -27.38 -20.25
N TYR A 468 -1.82 -27.19 -19.04
CA TYR A 468 -0.51 -26.59 -18.81
C TYR A 468 0.28 -27.40 -17.80
N THR A 469 1.49 -27.79 -18.14
CA THR A 469 2.37 -28.54 -17.25
C THR A 469 3.36 -27.59 -16.59
N VAL A 470 3.31 -27.48 -15.26
CA VAL A 470 4.32 -26.78 -14.45
C VAL A 470 5.50 -27.74 -14.24
N PRO A 471 6.70 -27.48 -14.78
CA PRO A 471 7.85 -28.36 -14.60
C PRO A 471 8.27 -28.47 -13.13
N ALA A 472 9.03 -29.52 -12.79
CA ALA A 472 9.61 -29.69 -11.47
C ALA A 472 10.48 -28.48 -11.07
N GLY A 473 10.34 -27.99 -9.83
CA GLY A 473 11.10 -26.88 -9.28
C GLY A 473 10.78 -25.51 -9.88
N LYS A 474 9.65 -25.36 -10.58
CA LYS A 474 9.24 -24.09 -11.18
C LYS A 474 8.06 -23.46 -10.44
N LYS A 475 8.07 -22.12 -10.42
CA LYS A 475 7.00 -21.30 -9.89
C LYS A 475 6.24 -20.62 -11.04
N VAL A 476 4.93 -20.52 -10.91
CA VAL A 476 4.08 -19.85 -11.91
C VAL A 476 2.99 -19.05 -11.21
N ARG A 477 2.48 -18.01 -11.85
CA ARG A 477 1.28 -17.28 -11.46
C ARG A 477 0.18 -17.54 -12.48
N PHE A 478 -1.01 -17.86 -12.00
CA PHE A 478 -2.22 -17.96 -12.79
C PHE A 478 -3.11 -16.74 -12.50
N ASP A 479 -3.48 -16.03 -13.55
CA ASP A 479 -4.50 -14.98 -13.52
C ASP A 479 -5.73 -15.49 -14.27
N VAL A 480 -6.81 -15.74 -13.55
CA VAL A 480 -8.04 -16.40 -14.01
C VAL A 480 -9.17 -15.38 -14.08
N PHE A 481 -9.70 -15.13 -15.27
CA PHE A 481 -10.79 -14.18 -15.49
C PHE A 481 -12.03 -14.92 -15.99
N GLY A 482 -13.12 -14.84 -15.24
CA GLY A 482 -14.44 -15.32 -15.68
C GLY A 482 -14.95 -14.46 -16.84
N ALA A 483 -15.89 -14.98 -17.63
CA ALA A 483 -16.48 -14.23 -18.73
C ALA A 483 -17.56 -13.25 -18.26
N GLY A 484 -17.82 -12.19 -19.02
CA GLY A 484 -18.91 -11.26 -18.76
C GLY A 484 -20.27 -11.81 -19.19
N GLY A 485 -21.32 -11.43 -18.48
CA GLY A 485 -22.70 -11.66 -18.88
C GLY A 485 -23.14 -10.67 -19.97
N ALA A 486 -24.09 -11.08 -20.80
CA ALA A 486 -24.60 -10.23 -21.87
C ALA A 486 -25.63 -9.20 -21.37
N GLY A 487 -25.87 -8.14 -22.14
CA GLY A 487 -27.00 -7.25 -21.87
C GLY A 487 -28.35 -7.88 -22.21
N GLY A 488 -29.41 -7.43 -21.55
CA GLY A 488 -30.79 -7.73 -21.91
C GLY A 488 -31.28 -6.86 -23.09
N GLY A 489 -32.16 -7.42 -23.92
CA GLY A 489 -32.86 -6.72 -25.00
C GLY A 489 -34.05 -5.88 -24.53
N SER A 490 -34.62 -5.06 -25.42
CA SER A 490 -35.95 -4.46 -25.23
C SER A 490 -36.94 -5.08 -26.21
N ILE A 491 -38.12 -5.47 -25.75
CA ILE A 491 -39.12 -6.18 -26.58
C ILE A 491 -40.56 -5.67 -26.41
N TRP A 492 -41.32 -5.78 -27.50
CA TRP A 492 -42.76 -5.51 -27.58
C TRP A 492 -43.61 -6.76 -27.27
N ASP A 493 -43.42 -7.38 -26.10
CA ASP A 493 -44.32 -8.40 -25.53
C ASP A 493 -43.90 -8.75 -24.08
N VAL A 494 -44.84 -8.90 -23.14
CA VAL A 494 -44.56 -9.26 -21.74
C VAL A 494 -44.14 -10.73 -21.56
N TRP A 495 -44.37 -11.60 -22.54
CA TRP A 495 -44.22 -13.05 -22.37
C TRP A 495 -42.93 -13.69 -22.94
N ASP A 496 -42.03 -12.93 -23.57
CA ASP A 496 -40.82 -13.50 -24.18
C ASP A 496 -39.55 -13.34 -23.31
N ASN A 497 -39.18 -14.41 -22.59
CA ASN A 497 -37.95 -14.45 -21.79
C ASN A 497 -36.67 -14.56 -22.63
N ARG A 498 -36.75 -14.80 -23.95
CA ARG A 498 -35.57 -14.97 -24.83
C ARG A 498 -34.76 -13.68 -25.01
N ALA A 499 -35.28 -12.55 -24.57
CA ALA A 499 -34.59 -11.27 -24.60
C ALA A 499 -33.70 -11.00 -23.38
N ASN A 500 -33.66 -11.89 -22.38
CA ASN A 500 -32.65 -11.78 -21.33
C ASN A 500 -31.26 -12.07 -21.92
N GLY A 501 -30.24 -11.34 -21.46
CA GLY A 501 -28.86 -11.67 -21.78
C GLY A 501 -28.48 -13.02 -21.18
N ALA A 502 -27.64 -13.79 -21.86
CA ALA A 502 -27.08 -15.01 -21.29
C ALA A 502 -25.98 -14.69 -20.26
N ASP A 503 -25.84 -15.57 -19.28
CA ASP A 503 -24.73 -15.52 -18.32
C ASP A 503 -23.40 -15.78 -19.03
N GLY A 504 -22.34 -15.12 -18.56
CA GLY A 504 -20.97 -15.49 -18.90
C GLY A 504 -20.62 -16.84 -18.29
N VAL A 505 -19.82 -17.63 -19.00
CA VAL A 505 -19.31 -18.90 -18.48
C VAL A 505 -18.14 -18.62 -17.52
N LEU A 506 -18.03 -19.41 -16.47
CA LEU A 506 -16.90 -19.36 -15.54
C LEU A 506 -15.58 -19.75 -16.22
N SER A 507 -14.48 -19.29 -15.64
CA SER A 507 -13.14 -19.79 -15.96
C SER A 507 -12.57 -20.50 -14.75
N SER A 508 -11.81 -21.58 -14.95
CA SER A 508 -11.23 -22.33 -13.85
C SER A 508 -9.82 -22.82 -14.13
N VAL A 509 -9.06 -22.97 -13.05
CA VAL A 509 -7.73 -23.58 -13.06
C VAL A 509 -7.56 -24.45 -11.84
N GLY A 510 -7.14 -25.70 -12.06
CA GLY A 510 -6.80 -26.62 -10.98
C GLY A 510 -5.86 -27.73 -11.47
N PRO A 511 -5.17 -28.43 -10.55
CA PRO A 511 -4.40 -29.63 -10.90
C PRO A 511 -5.28 -30.63 -11.64
N TYR A 512 -4.76 -31.31 -12.65
CA TYR A 512 -5.51 -32.31 -13.40
C TYR A 512 -5.60 -33.61 -12.58
N SER A 513 -6.63 -33.71 -11.72
CA SER A 513 -6.99 -34.95 -11.02
C SER A 513 -8.51 -35.00 -10.77
N PHE A 514 -9.06 -36.21 -10.62
CA PHE A 514 -10.51 -36.48 -10.54
C PHE A 514 -11.22 -35.80 -9.34
N TYR A 515 -10.46 -35.29 -8.36
CA TYR A 515 -10.96 -34.59 -7.17
C TYR A 515 -10.18 -33.30 -6.86
N ALA A 516 -9.49 -32.73 -7.85
CA ALA A 516 -8.64 -31.57 -7.57
C ALA A 516 -9.47 -30.32 -7.22
N PRO A 517 -9.08 -29.58 -6.17
CA PRO A 517 -9.57 -28.22 -5.96
C PRO A 517 -9.22 -27.34 -7.17
N ALA A 518 -10.19 -26.57 -7.66
CA ALA A 518 -9.98 -25.60 -8.73
C ALA A 518 -10.35 -24.20 -8.26
N PHE A 519 -9.50 -23.23 -8.58
CA PHE A 519 -9.86 -21.82 -8.50
C PHE A 519 -10.83 -21.52 -9.62
N VAL A 520 -11.98 -20.93 -9.29
CA VAL A 520 -13.04 -20.64 -10.26
C VAL A 520 -13.35 -19.16 -10.23
N ALA A 521 -13.00 -18.47 -11.31
CA ALA A 521 -13.43 -17.09 -11.53
C ALA A 521 -14.84 -17.10 -12.11
N GLY A 522 -15.79 -16.51 -11.37
CA GLY A 522 -17.21 -16.57 -11.71
C GLY A 522 -17.52 -15.82 -13.00
N GLY A 523 -18.43 -16.36 -13.80
CA GLY A 523 -19.00 -15.64 -14.94
C GLY A 523 -20.03 -14.61 -14.50
N GLY A 524 -20.05 -13.44 -15.14
CA GLY A 524 -21.02 -12.38 -14.88
C GLY A 524 -22.43 -12.79 -15.28
N LYS A 525 -23.44 -12.27 -14.58
CA LYS A 525 -24.85 -12.56 -14.88
C LYS A 525 -25.35 -11.71 -16.04
N GLY A 526 -26.23 -12.29 -16.85
CA GLY A 526 -26.90 -11.59 -17.92
C GLY A 526 -27.86 -10.52 -17.40
N GLY A 527 -28.00 -9.43 -18.16
CA GLY A 527 -29.01 -8.41 -17.90
C GLY A 527 -30.41 -8.89 -18.24
N VAL A 528 -31.40 -8.48 -17.44
CA VAL A 528 -32.81 -8.80 -17.66
C VAL A 528 -33.37 -7.89 -18.75
N ARG A 529 -34.28 -8.42 -19.58
CA ARG A 529 -34.95 -7.67 -20.64
C ARG A 529 -35.77 -6.47 -20.12
N GLY A 530 -35.93 -5.47 -20.98
CA GLY A 530 -36.97 -4.46 -20.85
C GLY A 530 -38.20 -4.78 -21.72
N VAL A 531 -39.37 -4.33 -21.28
CA VAL A 531 -40.65 -4.57 -21.98
C VAL A 531 -41.41 -3.27 -22.16
N PHE A 532 -41.96 -3.08 -23.36
CA PHE A 532 -42.79 -1.93 -23.74
C PHE A 532 -44.03 -2.35 -24.53
N ASP A 533 -45.06 -1.50 -24.53
CA ASP A 533 -46.25 -1.63 -25.37
C ASP A 533 -46.70 -0.25 -25.86
N SER A 534 -47.18 -0.14 -27.10
CA SER A 534 -47.92 1.00 -27.69
C SER A 534 -47.43 2.39 -27.26
N GLY A 535 -46.10 2.57 -27.20
CA GLY A 535 -45.44 3.83 -26.86
C GLY A 535 -45.18 4.09 -25.37
N SER A 536 -45.41 3.13 -24.48
CA SER A 536 -45.15 3.21 -23.04
C SER A 536 -44.35 2.01 -22.52
N ALA A 537 -43.45 2.24 -21.57
CA ALA A 537 -42.74 1.15 -20.94
C ALA A 537 -43.56 0.45 -19.86
N LEU A 538 -43.48 -0.87 -19.84
CA LEU A 538 -44.08 -1.72 -18.82
C LEU A 538 -43.05 -2.09 -17.76
N ILE A 539 -41.85 -2.51 -18.17
CA ILE A 539 -40.80 -2.98 -17.27
C ILE A 539 -39.44 -2.53 -17.79
N ASN A 540 -38.61 -1.94 -16.92
CA ASN A 540 -37.20 -1.73 -17.21
C ASN A 540 -36.40 -2.98 -16.82
N GLY A 541 -35.41 -3.32 -17.65
CA GLY A 541 -34.49 -4.39 -17.36
C GLY A 541 -33.64 -4.11 -16.13
N ALA A 542 -33.42 -5.16 -15.34
CA ALA A 542 -32.50 -5.16 -14.21
C ALA A 542 -31.09 -5.58 -14.65
N ASN A 543 -30.06 -4.96 -14.08
CA ASN A 543 -28.69 -5.29 -14.40
C ASN A 543 -28.28 -6.64 -13.80
N GLY A 544 -27.47 -7.38 -14.54
CA GLY A 544 -26.84 -8.60 -14.08
C GLY A 544 -25.77 -8.33 -13.03
N ALA A 545 -25.76 -9.14 -11.98
CA ALA A 545 -24.71 -9.15 -10.98
C ALA A 545 -23.35 -9.56 -11.60
N GLY A 546 -22.26 -9.11 -11.00
CA GLY A 546 -20.94 -9.59 -11.39
C GLY A 546 -20.69 -11.04 -10.99
N GLY A 547 -19.69 -11.66 -11.61
CA GLY A 547 -19.33 -13.04 -11.35
C GLY A 547 -18.81 -13.26 -9.93
N VAL A 548 -19.26 -14.34 -9.28
CA VAL A 548 -18.84 -14.71 -7.93
C VAL A 548 -17.78 -15.79 -7.99
N ASN A 549 -16.64 -15.52 -7.38
CA ASN A 549 -15.49 -16.42 -7.37
C ASN A 549 -15.65 -17.55 -6.35
N ILE A 550 -15.06 -18.70 -6.66
CA ILE A 550 -14.91 -19.82 -5.72
C ILE A 550 -13.42 -20.07 -5.55
N VAL A 551 -12.97 -19.92 -4.31
CA VAL A 551 -11.60 -20.25 -3.89
C VAL A 551 -11.68 -21.57 -3.11
N PRO A 552 -11.02 -22.64 -3.58
CA PRO A 552 -11.06 -23.93 -2.89
C PRO A 552 -10.14 -23.92 -1.67
N ASP A 553 -10.08 -25.04 -0.94
CA ASP A 553 -8.98 -25.27 -0.01
C ASP A 553 -7.64 -25.26 -0.76
N MET A 554 -6.65 -24.52 -0.23
CA MET A 554 -5.35 -24.37 -0.88
C MET A 554 -4.65 -25.72 -0.98
N PHE A 555 -4.28 -26.12 -2.20
CA PHE A 555 -3.41 -27.27 -2.42
C PHE A 555 -1.95 -26.90 -2.18
N ALA A 556 -1.13 -27.90 -1.84
CA ALA A 556 0.28 -27.70 -1.52
C ALA A 556 1.01 -26.95 -2.64
N GLY A 557 1.77 -25.92 -2.26
CA GLY A 557 2.51 -25.07 -3.20
C GLY A 557 1.70 -23.91 -3.78
N ALA A 558 0.38 -23.82 -3.54
CA ALA A 558 -0.46 -22.71 -4.00
C ALA A 558 -0.60 -21.57 -2.97
N GLU A 559 -0.54 -20.34 -3.45
CA GLU A 559 -0.73 -19.11 -2.67
C GLU A 559 -1.69 -18.16 -3.38
N LEU A 560 -2.77 -17.74 -2.70
CA LEU A 560 -3.72 -16.79 -3.25
C LEU A 560 -3.14 -15.36 -3.23
N ILE A 561 -3.14 -14.70 -4.38
CA ILE A 561 -2.64 -13.32 -4.55
C ILE A 561 -3.78 -12.31 -4.62
N ALA A 562 -4.84 -12.63 -5.36
CA ALA A 562 -6.00 -11.74 -5.53
C ALA A 562 -7.30 -12.53 -5.68
N ASN A 563 -8.39 -11.97 -5.16
CA ASN A 563 -9.74 -12.49 -5.33
C ASN A 563 -10.73 -11.33 -5.41
N ILE A 564 -11.18 -11.02 -6.61
CA ILE A 564 -12.05 -9.89 -6.92
C ILE A 564 -13.28 -10.42 -7.64
N ASN A 565 -14.46 -10.28 -7.04
CA ASN A 565 -15.71 -10.59 -7.73
C ASN A 565 -15.95 -9.60 -8.88
N GLY A 566 -16.73 -10.02 -9.87
CA GLY A 566 -17.10 -9.17 -10.98
C GLY A 566 -17.93 -7.97 -10.55
N ASN A 567 -17.93 -6.95 -11.39
CA ASN A 567 -18.71 -5.73 -11.20
C ASN A 567 -20.13 -5.90 -11.76
N ILE A 568 -21.11 -5.36 -11.05
CA ILE A 568 -22.49 -5.24 -11.55
C ILE A 568 -22.56 -4.28 -12.74
N GLY A 569 -23.49 -4.50 -13.66
CA GLY A 569 -23.83 -3.51 -14.68
C GLY A 569 -24.25 -2.16 -14.09
N ILE A 570 -23.93 -1.07 -14.77
CA ILE A 570 -24.18 0.30 -14.30
C ILE A 570 -25.56 0.77 -14.77
N VAL A 571 -26.36 1.28 -13.84
CA VAL A 571 -27.61 1.96 -14.18
C VAL A 571 -27.27 3.40 -14.57
N GLY A 572 -27.36 3.67 -15.87
CA GLY A 572 -27.03 4.97 -16.46
C GLY A 572 -28.27 5.80 -16.78
N SER A 573 -28.05 6.84 -17.59
CA SER A 573 -29.16 7.61 -18.18
C SER A 573 -30.07 6.70 -19.00
N ARG A 574 -31.39 6.89 -18.89
CA ARG A 574 -32.36 6.18 -19.75
C ARG A 574 -32.24 6.51 -21.24
N TYR A 575 -31.53 7.59 -21.57
CA TYR A 575 -31.32 8.01 -22.95
C TYR A 575 -30.16 7.29 -23.64
N GLU A 576 -29.37 6.52 -22.87
CA GLU A 576 -28.21 5.76 -23.33
C GLU A 576 -28.38 4.26 -23.01
N PRO A 577 -27.63 3.37 -23.68
CA PRO A 577 -27.59 1.96 -23.31
C PRO A 577 -27.11 1.81 -21.87
N GLN A 578 -27.68 0.84 -21.13
CA GLN A 578 -27.18 0.55 -19.79
C GLN A 578 -25.79 -0.09 -19.93
N VAL A 579 -24.80 0.49 -19.26
CA VAL A 579 -23.39 0.12 -19.47
C VAL A 579 -23.07 -1.16 -18.71
N GLY A 580 -22.45 -2.12 -19.41
CA GLY A 580 -21.99 -3.38 -18.83
C GLY A 580 -21.06 -3.18 -17.63
N GLY A 581 -20.99 -4.19 -16.75
CA GLY A 581 -20.06 -4.18 -15.64
C GLY A 581 -18.62 -4.01 -16.13
N LEU A 582 -17.87 -3.10 -15.50
CA LEU A 582 -16.48 -2.82 -15.87
C LEU A 582 -15.62 -4.08 -15.77
N ALA A 583 -14.78 -4.34 -16.77
CA ALA A 583 -13.89 -5.48 -16.80
C ALA A 583 -12.92 -5.48 -15.61
N THR A 584 -12.79 -6.63 -14.95
CA THR A 584 -11.77 -6.83 -13.90
C THR A 584 -10.37 -6.99 -14.49
N SER A 585 -10.27 -7.22 -15.81
CA SER A 585 -8.98 -7.33 -16.51
C SER A 585 -8.31 -5.99 -16.85
N VAL A 586 -9.00 -4.84 -16.76
CA VAL A 586 -8.50 -3.58 -17.35
C VAL A 586 -7.19 -3.08 -16.75
N GLU A 587 -6.97 -3.32 -15.46
CA GLU A 587 -5.75 -2.90 -14.76
C GLU A 587 -4.57 -3.84 -15.02
N VAL A 588 -4.83 -5.11 -15.32
CA VAL A 588 -3.80 -6.16 -15.46
C VAL A 588 -3.48 -6.46 -16.93
N TYR A 589 -4.49 -6.44 -17.80
CA TYR A 589 -4.43 -6.77 -19.22
C TYR A 589 -5.35 -5.85 -20.06
N PRO A 590 -4.92 -4.62 -20.39
CA PRO A 590 -5.78 -3.62 -21.06
C PRO A 590 -6.18 -3.99 -22.51
N ASP A 591 -5.50 -4.97 -23.13
CA ASP A 591 -5.78 -5.47 -24.47
C ASP A 591 -6.84 -6.59 -24.50
N ARG A 592 -7.32 -7.06 -23.34
CA ARG A 592 -8.32 -8.12 -23.20
C ARG A 592 -9.41 -7.70 -22.21
N SER A 593 -10.66 -7.92 -22.57
CA SER A 593 -11.80 -7.47 -21.75
C SER A 593 -12.75 -8.61 -21.43
N ASN A 594 -13.05 -8.77 -20.13
CA ASN A 594 -14.10 -9.63 -19.60
C ASN A 594 -15.32 -8.82 -19.09
N GLN A 595 -15.56 -7.64 -19.69
CA GLN A 595 -16.67 -6.75 -19.36
C GLN A 595 -18.04 -7.39 -19.55
N GLY A 596 -19.04 -6.88 -18.84
CA GLY A 596 -20.43 -7.17 -19.17
C GLY A 596 -20.86 -6.51 -20.49
N GLY A 597 -21.84 -7.09 -21.16
CA GLY A 597 -22.45 -6.51 -22.36
C GLY A 597 -23.43 -5.39 -22.02
N ASN A 598 -23.48 -4.35 -22.86
CA ASN A 598 -24.44 -3.27 -22.68
C ASN A 598 -25.89 -3.74 -22.94
N GLY A 599 -26.81 -3.26 -22.10
CA GLY A 599 -28.24 -3.47 -22.26
C GLY A 599 -28.83 -2.64 -23.39
N ALA A 600 -29.93 -3.09 -23.97
CA ALA A 600 -30.53 -2.42 -25.11
C ALA A 600 -31.19 -1.07 -24.74
N LEU A 601 -31.26 -0.16 -25.71
CA LEU A 601 -31.84 1.18 -25.53
C LEU A 601 -33.33 1.12 -25.20
N GLY A 602 -33.81 2.08 -24.41
CA GLY A 602 -35.24 2.28 -24.19
C GLY A 602 -35.97 2.74 -25.46
N VAL A 603 -37.26 2.40 -25.53
CA VAL A 603 -38.12 2.62 -26.71
C VAL A 603 -39.14 3.73 -26.40
N GLY A 604 -39.59 4.47 -27.42
CA GLY A 604 -40.53 5.59 -27.27
C GLY A 604 -39.86 6.93 -26.91
N SER A 605 -40.67 7.98 -26.76
CA SER A 605 -40.18 9.35 -26.45
C SER A 605 -39.69 9.52 -25.02
N ASP A 606 -40.15 8.67 -24.10
CA ASP A 606 -39.70 8.64 -22.70
C ASP A 606 -38.48 7.72 -22.49
N ARG A 607 -38.07 6.97 -23.52
CA ARG A 607 -36.91 6.06 -23.55
C ARG A 607 -36.90 5.08 -22.38
N ARG A 608 -38.06 4.55 -22.01
CA ARG A 608 -38.18 3.51 -20.97
C ARG A 608 -38.30 2.13 -21.61
N GLY A 609 -38.33 1.08 -20.80
CA GLY A 609 -38.34 -0.31 -21.28
C GLY A 609 -36.97 -0.75 -21.79
N TYR A 610 -35.89 -0.09 -21.35
CA TYR A 610 -34.52 -0.47 -21.71
C TYR A 610 -34.16 -1.84 -21.15
N GLY A 611 -33.23 -2.53 -21.80
CA GLY A 611 -32.67 -3.77 -21.27
C GLY A 611 -31.59 -3.48 -20.22
N GLY A 612 -31.50 -4.33 -19.20
CA GLY A 612 -30.46 -4.23 -18.19
C GLY A 612 -29.10 -4.62 -18.76
N ALA A 613 -28.03 -4.07 -18.20
CA ALA A 613 -26.67 -4.42 -18.59
C ALA A 613 -26.22 -5.75 -17.96
N GLY A 614 -25.30 -6.46 -18.60
CA GLY A 614 -24.66 -7.64 -18.02
C GLY A 614 -23.60 -7.29 -16.98
N GLY A 615 -23.35 -8.18 -16.03
CA GLY A 615 -22.23 -8.06 -15.08
C GLY A 615 -20.91 -8.53 -15.69
N SER A 616 -19.78 -8.04 -15.18
CA SER A 616 -18.45 -8.52 -15.59
C SER A 616 -18.13 -9.87 -14.97
N GLY A 617 -17.15 -10.57 -15.54
CA GLY A 617 -16.56 -11.73 -14.88
C GLY A 617 -15.70 -11.35 -13.68
N GLY A 618 -15.53 -12.30 -12.75
CA GLY A 618 -14.61 -12.18 -11.62
C GLY A 618 -13.15 -12.43 -12.02
N TYR A 619 -12.24 -12.13 -11.09
CA TYR A 619 -10.80 -12.29 -11.24
C TYR A 619 -10.20 -12.98 -10.00
N ILE A 620 -9.42 -14.03 -10.23
CA ILE A 620 -8.58 -14.68 -9.23
C ILE A 620 -7.14 -14.67 -9.71
N ALA A 621 -6.19 -14.34 -8.83
CA ALA A 621 -4.78 -14.61 -9.06
C ALA A 621 -4.23 -15.51 -7.96
N PHE A 622 -3.45 -16.51 -8.35
CA PHE A 622 -2.71 -17.35 -7.41
C PHE A 622 -1.36 -17.74 -7.99
N GLU A 623 -0.38 -17.94 -7.11
CA GLU A 623 0.92 -18.49 -7.43
C GLU A 623 0.95 -19.98 -7.08
N TYR A 624 1.73 -20.76 -7.83
CA TYR A 624 1.97 -22.16 -7.58
C TYR A 624 3.44 -22.49 -7.76
N GLU A 625 4.06 -23.08 -6.74
CA GLU A 625 5.41 -23.63 -6.78
C GLU A 625 5.36 -25.16 -6.83
N ASN A 626 5.92 -25.75 -7.90
CA ASN A 626 6.04 -27.19 -8.01
C ASN A 626 7.26 -27.71 -7.26
N THR A 627 7.08 -28.13 -6.01
CA THR A 627 8.15 -28.72 -5.18
C THR A 627 8.37 -30.21 -5.42
N THR A 628 7.65 -30.82 -6.38
CA THR A 628 7.79 -32.26 -6.70
C THR A 628 8.93 -32.50 -7.70
N SER A 629 9.34 -33.77 -7.84
CA SER A 629 10.38 -34.17 -8.79
C SER A 629 9.88 -34.29 -10.25
N GLU A 630 8.57 -34.18 -10.48
CA GLU A 630 7.92 -34.38 -11.78
C GLU A 630 7.11 -33.15 -12.19
N GLY A 631 6.74 -33.07 -13.47
CA GLY A 631 5.83 -32.02 -13.95
C GLY A 631 4.41 -32.21 -13.41
N VAL A 632 3.79 -31.14 -12.90
CA VAL A 632 2.39 -31.15 -12.46
C VAL A 632 1.50 -30.53 -13.54
N VAL A 633 0.51 -31.29 -14.02
CA VAL A 633 -0.42 -30.85 -15.06
C VAL A 633 -1.59 -30.12 -14.43
N PHE A 634 -1.94 -28.96 -14.98
CA PHE A 634 -3.13 -28.18 -14.66
C PHE A 634 -4.12 -28.26 -15.82
N LEU A 635 -5.40 -28.42 -15.47
CA LEU A 635 -6.52 -28.19 -16.37
C LEU A 635 -6.91 -26.72 -16.28
N ILE A 636 -7.04 -26.10 -17.44
CA ILE A 636 -7.41 -24.70 -17.63
C ILE A 636 -8.69 -24.66 -18.47
N THR A 637 -9.70 -23.96 -17.97
CA THR A 637 -10.95 -23.73 -18.67
C THR A 637 -11.17 -22.23 -18.78
N ALA A 638 -11.29 -21.71 -20.01
CA ALA A 638 -11.66 -20.32 -20.23
C ALA A 638 -13.14 -20.21 -20.63
N GLY A 639 -13.87 -19.36 -19.93
CA GLY A 639 -15.30 -19.16 -20.15
C GLY A 639 -15.61 -18.37 -21.42
N ALA A 640 -16.65 -18.78 -22.16
CA ALA A 640 -17.24 -17.99 -23.22
C ALA A 640 -18.07 -16.82 -22.66
N GLY A 641 -18.06 -15.68 -23.36
CA GLY A 641 -18.92 -14.53 -23.06
C GLY A 641 -20.39 -14.87 -23.22
N GLY A 642 -21.24 -14.23 -22.41
CA GLY A 642 -22.69 -14.36 -22.55
C GLY A 642 -23.15 -13.80 -23.91
N ALA A 643 -24.04 -14.53 -24.59
CA ALA A 643 -24.70 -14.06 -25.79
C ALA A 643 -25.82 -13.06 -25.47
N GLY A 644 -25.76 -11.88 -26.10
CA GLY A 644 -26.78 -10.85 -26.04
C GLY A 644 -27.94 -11.16 -26.98
N TYR A 645 -29.08 -10.54 -26.70
CA TYR A 645 -30.25 -10.65 -27.53
C TYR A 645 -30.02 -9.94 -28.87
N LYS A 646 -30.26 -10.62 -29.99
CA LYS A 646 -29.95 -10.10 -31.34
C LYS A 646 -31.12 -9.42 -32.05
N GLY A 647 -32.26 -9.27 -31.38
CA GLY A 647 -33.45 -8.62 -31.94
C GLY A 647 -34.29 -9.55 -32.82
N THR A 648 -35.60 -9.55 -32.60
CA THR A 648 -36.63 -9.99 -33.56
C THR A 648 -37.61 -8.85 -33.82
N SER A 649 -38.52 -8.99 -34.78
CA SER A 649 -39.52 -7.95 -35.13
C SER A 649 -40.26 -7.45 -33.88
N GLY A 650 -40.05 -6.18 -33.52
CA GLY A 650 -40.66 -5.53 -32.36
C GLY A 650 -39.72 -5.23 -31.17
N GLY A 651 -38.40 -5.34 -31.32
CA GLY A 651 -37.45 -5.03 -30.26
C GLY A 651 -36.08 -4.55 -30.77
N ASN A 652 -35.18 -4.19 -29.85
CA ASN A 652 -33.79 -3.86 -30.18
C ASN A 652 -32.77 -4.75 -29.44
N ALA A 653 -31.62 -4.91 -30.08
CA ALA A 653 -30.57 -5.82 -29.65
C ALA A 653 -29.74 -5.26 -28.49
N SER A 654 -29.09 -6.16 -27.77
CA SER A 654 -28.09 -5.89 -26.75
C SER A 654 -26.71 -6.41 -27.16
N GLU A 655 -25.69 -6.08 -26.38
CA GLU A 655 -24.32 -6.53 -26.64
C GLU A 655 -23.98 -7.84 -25.91
N ASP A 656 -23.04 -8.57 -26.50
CA ASP A 656 -22.43 -9.75 -25.89
C ASP A 656 -21.49 -9.35 -24.75
N GLY A 657 -21.31 -10.24 -23.79
CA GLY A 657 -20.27 -10.11 -22.77
C GLY A 657 -18.88 -10.42 -23.32
N GLY A 658 -17.85 -9.84 -22.70
CA GLY A 658 -16.45 -10.16 -22.98
C GLY A 658 -16.10 -11.60 -22.59
N ALA A 659 -15.24 -12.26 -23.36
CA ALA A 659 -14.81 -13.62 -23.07
C ALA A 659 -13.90 -13.68 -21.83
N GLY A 660 -14.02 -14.78 -21.07
CA GLY A 660 -13.07 -15.12 -20.03
C GLY A 660 -11.75 -15.61 -20.63
N PHE A 661 -10.69 -15.54 -19.84
CA PHE A 661 -9.38 -16.06 -20.22
C PHE A 661 -8.55 -16.38 -19.00
N VAL A 662 -7.50 -17.19 -19.20
CA VAL A 662 -6.49 -17.48 -18.18
C VAL A 662 -5.13 -17.07 -18.72
N ALA A 663 -4.38 -16.31 -17.93
CA ALA A 663 -2.98 -16.02 -18.20
C ALA A 663 -2.11 -16.82 -17.23
N VAL A 664 -1.10 -17.50 -17.75
CA VAL A 664 -0.08 -18.19 -16.97
C VAL A 664 1.22 -17.45 -17.15
N THR A 665 1.79 -17.02 -16.04
CA THR A 665 3.02 -16.25 -15.96
C THR A 665 4.07 -17.12 -15.29
N GLU A 666 5.08 -17.59 -16.03
CA GLU A 666 6.20 -18.33 -15.42
C GLU A 666 7.07 -17.37 -14.60
N LEU A 667 7.25 -17.68 -13.32
CA LEU A 667 8.05 -16.94 -12.34
C LEU A 667 9.36 -17.74 -12.16
N ASN A 668 10.52 -17.20 -12.48
CA ASN A 668 11.77 -17.99 -12.37
C ASN A 668 12.32 -18.07 -10.96
#